data_AF-J9EVD2-F1
#
_entry.id   AF-J9EVD2-F1
#
_cell.length_a   1.000
_cell.length_b   1.000
_cell.length_c   1.000
_cell.angle_alpha   90.00
_cell.angle_beta   90.00
_cell.angle_gamma   90.00
#
_symmetry.space_group_name_H-M   'P 1'
#
loop_
_entity.id
_entity.type
_entity.pdbx_description
1 polymer ?
#
loop_
_entity_poly.entity_id
_entity_poly.type
_entity_poly.pdbx_seq_one_letter_code
_entity_poly.pdbx_strand_id
1 'polypeptide(L)'
;MVRSLHELVIHWSSKCMDFIAVIQMNKVQLILLFYQLTVITTSIKVINNGLAPPEIVHSPIRTKPQCIVKAEPLDLVFMLDSSGSLKNKFQDEIDIIRRIVNHVTIGEPATRVMLIQFSGVQHLEFNFKKFKDREDILGALDVLRHVSGITRMGDAFEYTLSMLNEENGMRPSDIPKIIYLLSDGRTHDYPKDTEMADLLRQQIDNVDIYAYGTGEYVAMNELLAITKDPKKIVTNQNLDDLEPMFDRWRGTEVCEKLPVCVRGSDKPLDLILIIDSSESVAHLFDEQIRFAVERIVRNINVHPDAVRLALITYSGQAYIHFKFNDPQIGNNTTVIRHLNGLKSIKGTTSTHIALHQAYKLLTDTDNENGVREGVKKMIIIFTDGHSQRSPQDMALRLKDKGVEIFAITLTPAPYADESELLSITQNTDHIFTPVNLKDFEVKFLPYIGFGCIGLDLGLDPEPRIRGATDITCDGGSLTFTVRTQRPMTGLMYAQQYHDDMRCVTDGSSREISITFYEGTCGLIKIPATRHVGYVFNITVILQFHPVIMTRADQGLSISCFHQQPLPPQEIGRSSIKKLSDTECTYRLHRFAPDQCVSLDAKVGESLFHRWQCDSPSNYHYLIHDCFVKSETKNVLIVDSNGCEVDPHFLETPDYTKFSKNWKNDAYVFKEMSVFKFPGDGNVVFQCQISLCDMESDDACKAMIPPRCSHNSTLRLKRETQAKIKPGFAITFNVETRTLNVLENESTRPATLIKYCDVRMTSAGHDTEQSRTIGTEDAADSKGRVLPRQMIRIQRTEPEENVVRTELRFVIYQSRRDLEEKALFEKNIINEAIQCLMKKYAEMNFGQVLPPSVPKVDANKFAKTLPKEDPSKSLSSKYITDKEWIGEAQKRLELVAKRLQTIEKSATLIAPEFAAFQTQLASLLTDLEERKKAGGSPDAAFYNDQVIHQKLEQLQQLAATTARAYMNYDVQQNGSQAD
;
A
#
# COMPACT_ATOMS: atom_id res chain seq x y z
N MET A 1 -0.08 -59.54 24.23
CA MET A 1 0.93 -59.12 23.23
C MET A 1 0.39 -59.04 21.80
N VAL A 2 -0.53 -59.89 21.35
CA VAL A 2 -1.02 -59.88 19.94
C VAL A 2 -2.15 -58.86 19.66
N ARG A 3 -2.64 -58.11 20.67
CA ARG A 3 -3.68 -57.08 20.47
C ARG A 3 -3.20 -55.63 20.44
N SER A 4 -2.00 -55.28 20.91
CA SER A 4 -1.55 -53.87 20.92
C SER A 4 -0.81 -53.41 19.66
N LEU A 5 -0.54 -54.31 18.70
CA LEU A 5 0.02 -53.92 17.40
C LEU A 5 -1.04 -53.43 16.40
N HIS A 6 -2.32 -53.72 16.64
CA HIS A 6 -3.39 -53.29 15.75
C HIS A 6 -3.88 -51.85 16.03
N GLU A 7 -3.58 -51.30 17.21
CA GLU A 7 -3.96 -49.92 17.56
C GLU A 7 -2.93 -48.87 17.12
N LEU A 8 -1.65 -49.23 16.94
CA LEU A 8 -0.65 -48.26 16.47
C LEU A 8 -0.74 -47.95 14.96
N VAL A 9 -1.31 -48.84 14.15
CA VAL A 9 -1.39 -48.63 12.69
C VAL A 9 -2.55 -47.72 12.29
N ILE A 10 -3.54 -47.51 13.16
CA ILE A 10 -4.70 -46.66 12.84
C ILE A 10 -4.42 -45.18 13.13
N HIS A 11 -3.43 -44.84 13.98
CA HIS A 11 -3.19 -43.44 14.35
C HIS A 11 -2.35 -42.64 13.34
N TRP A 12 -1.67 -43.29 12.39
CA TRP A 12 -0.82 -42.60 11.39
C TRP A 12 -1.48 -42.41 10.02
N SER A 13 -2.68 -42.96 9.78
CA SER A 13 -3.46 -42.68 8.56
C SER A 13 -4.43 -41.50 8.69
N SER A 14 -4.49 -40.81 9.83
CA SER A 14 -5.48 -39.74 10.07
C SER A 14 -5.29 -38.56 9.12
N LYS A 15 -4.06 -38.10 8.86
CA LYS A 15 -3.86 -36.93 7.98
C LYS A 15 -4.27 -37.16 6.52
N CYS A 16 -4.39 -38.41 6.05
CA CYS A 16 -4.96 -38.69 4.73
C CYS A 16 -6.49 -38.87 4.76
N MET A 17 -7.09 -39.18 5.91
CA MET A 17 -8.54 -39.39 6.08
C MET A 17 -9.28 -38.15 6.60
N ASP A 18 -8.57 -37.17 7.18
CA ASP A 18 -9.16 -35.93 7.72
C ASP A 18 -9.89 -35.09 6.65
N PHE A 19 -9.80 -35.46 5.37
CA PHE A 19 -10.60 -34.87 4.29
C PHE A 19 -12.07 -35.33 4.27
N ILE A 20 -12.46 -36.37 5.04
CA ILE A 20 -13.82 -36.96 4.92
C ILE A 20 -14.69 -36.77 6.18
N ALA A 21 -14.14 -36.40 7.34
CA ALA A 21 -14.91 -36.33 8.59
C ALA A 21 -15.58 -34.98 8.90
N VAL A 22 -15.50 -33.98 8.02
CA VAL A 22 -16.07 -32.63 8.27
C VAL A 22 -17.60 -32.56 8.04
N ILE A 23 -18.26 -33.68 7.73
CA ILE A 23 -19.72 -33.73 7.62
C ILE A 23 -20.29 -34.26 8.96
N GLN A 24 -21.00 -33.37 9.67
CA GLN A 24 -21.83 -33.59 10.88
C GLN A 24 -21.22 -33.20 12.24
N MET A 25 -21.28 -31.91 12.62
CA MET A 25 -21.52 -31.54 14.03
C MET A 25 -22.47 -30.32 14.15
N ASN A 26 -23.33 -30.41 15.16
CA ASN A 26 -24.58 -29.68 15.37
C ASN A 26 -24.42 -28.25 15.93
N LYS A 27 -25.47 -27.43 15.73
CA LYS A 27 -25.42 -25.96 15.61
C LYS A 27 -26.10 -25.14 16.72
N VAL A 28 -26.32 -25.66 17.93
CA VAL A 28 -27.25 -25.00 18.89
C VAL A 28 -26.61 -24.50 20.21
N GLN A 29 -25.32 -24.72 20.48
CA GLN A 29 -24.78 -24.40 21.82
C GLN A 29 -23.73 -23.29 21.94
N LEU A 30 -23.37 -22.57 20.87
CA LEU A 30 -22.34 -21.51 20.98
C LEU A 30 -22.84 -20.07 20.73
N ILE A 31 -24.12 -19.87 20.41
CA ILE A 31 -24.67 -18.54 20.05
C ILE A 31 -25.19 -17.75 21.26
N LEU A 32 -25.14 -18.29 22.49
CA LEU A 32 -25.66 -17.60 23.68
C LEU A 32 -24.63 -17.09 24.68
N LEU A 33 -23.34 -17.11 24.35
CA LEU A 33 -22.34 -16.38 25.12
C LEU A 33 -21.96 -15.05 24.46
N PHE A 34 -22.86 -14.07 24.70
CA PHE A 34 -22.55 -12.70 25.13
C PHE A 34 -21.39 -12.02 24.39
N TYR A 35 -21.60 -11.11 23.41
CA TYR A 35 -22.35 -9.85 23.52
C TYR A 35 -22.17 -9.16 24.89
N GLN A 36 -20.95 -8.74 25.22
CA GLN A 36 -20.65 -7.56 26.04
C GLN A 36 -19.13 -7.32 26.09
N LEU A 37 -18.60 -6.40 25.27
CA LEU A 37 -17.50 -5.48 25.62
C LEU A 37 -17.09 -4.66 24.38
N THR A 38 -17.60 -3.43 24.33
CA THR A 38 -17.17 -2.35 23.45
C THR A 38 -15.86 -1.76 23.96
N VAL A 39 -14.81 -1.74 23.13
CA VAL A 39 -13.63 -0.87 23.34
C VAL A 39 -13.41 -0.09 22.05
N ILE A 40 -13.53 1.23 22.15
CA ILE A 40 -13.25 2.19 21.10
C ILE A 40 -11.72 2.30 21.00
N THR A 41 -11.10 1.61 20.05
CA THR A 41 -9.72 1.92 19.64
C THR A 41 -9.79 2.87 18.46
N THR A 42 -9.23 4.07 18.62
CA THR A 42 -9.04 5.03 17.54
C THR A 42 -8.28 4.36 16.40
N SER A 43 -8.97 4.16 15.28
CA SER A 43 -8.41 3.60 14.05
C SER A 43 -7.35 4.55 13.49
N ILE A 44 -6.10 4.08 13.39
CA ILE A 44 -5.07 4.71 12.58
C ILE A 44 -5.60 4.73 11.14
N LYS A 45 -5.91 5.92 10.63
CA LYS A 45 -6.38 6.11 9.26
C LYS A 45 -5.14 6.10 8.36
N VAL A 46 -4.85 4.97 7.74
CA VAL A 46 -3.86 4.90 6.66
C VAL A 46 -4.40 5.76 5.52
N ILE A 47 -3.74 6.87 5.22
CA ILE A 47 -4.08 7.71 4.07
C ILE A 47 -3.69 6.92 2.82
N ASN A 48 -4.70 6.43 2.11
CA ASN A 48 -4.54 5.74 0.84
C ASN A 48 -4.32 6.80 -0.24
N ASN A 49 -3.07 6.99 -0.68
CA ASN A 49 -2.64 8.08 -1.56
C ASN A 49 -3.08 7.94 -3.04
N GLY A 50 -4.21 7.30 -3.34
CA GLY A 50 -4.85 7.32 -4.67
C GLY A 50 -4.09 6.61 -5.81
N LEU A 51 -2.85 6.17 -5.58
CA LEU A 51 -2.19 5.18 -6.40
C LEU A 51 -2.77 3.84 -5.95
N ALA A 52 -3.63 3.23 -6.77
CA ALA A 52 -4.18 1.90 -6.55
C ALA A 52 -3.09 1.02 -5.91
N PRO A 53 -3.30 0.43 -4.72
CA PRO A 53 -2.27 -0.40 -4.14
C PRO A 53 -1.94 -1.46 -5.20
N PRO A 54 -0.66 -1.66 -5.59
CA PRO A 54 -0.28 -3.00 -5.98
C PRO A 54 -0.77 -3.86 -4.83
N GLU A 55 -1.78 -4.68 -5.15
CA GLU A 55 -2.38 -5.70 -4.33
C GLU A 55 -1.41 -6.04 -3.22
N ILE A 56 -1.69 -5.57 -2.00
CA ILE A 56 -0.82 -5.78 -0.84
C ILE A 56 -0.63 -7.29 -0.83
N VAL A 57 0.51 -7.79 -1.33
CA VAL A 57 0.64 -9.21 -1.63
C VAL A 57 0.38 -9.88 -0.31
N HIS A 58 -0.79 -10.49 -0.30
CA HIS A 58 -1.47 -10.81 0.93
C HIS A 58 -0.47 -11.72 1.66
N SER A 59 -0.26 -11.44 2.96
CA SER A 59 -0.12 -12.57 3.86
C SER A 59 -1.12 -13.62 3.40
N PRO A 60 -0.82 -14.93 3.29
CA PRO A 60 -1.83 -15.90 2.83
C PRO A 60 -3.18 -15.84 3.61
N ILE A 61 -3.22 -15.07 4.69
CA ILE A 61 -4.38 -14.53 5.40
C ILE A 61 -5.24 -13.58 4.53
N ARG A 62 -6.47 -14.00 4.27
CA ARG A 62 -7.58 -13.12 3.82
C ARG A 62 -7.86 -12.06 4.89
N THR A 63 -7.88 -10.78 4.52
CA THR A 63 -8.18 -9.67 5.43
C THR A 63 -9.66 -9.30 5.48
N LYS A 64 -10.42 -9.65 4.42
CA LYS A 64 -11.88 -9.55 4.36
C LYS A 64 -12.48 -10.91 4.78
N PRO A 65 -13.47 -10.94 5.70
CA PRO A 65 -14.11 -12.19 6.08
C PRO A 65 -14.92 -12.73 4.90
N GLN A 66 -14.93 -14.05 4.69
CA GLN A 66 -15.91 -14.66 3.80
C GLN A 66 -17.30 -14.51 4.40
N CYS A 67 -18.19 -13.90 3.63
CA CYS A 67 -19.59 -13.75 4.01
C CYS A 67 -20.47 -14.60 3.09
N ILE A 68 -21.36 -15.38 3.70
CA ILE A 68 -22.42 -16.07 3.00
C ILE A 68 -23.61 -15.11 2.96
N VAL A 69 -23.93 -14.65 1.77
CA VAL A 69 -25.04 -13.75 1.51
C VAL A 69 -26.27 -14.56 1.14
N LYS A 70 -27.39 -14.32 1.84
CA LYS A 70 -28.71 -14.83 1.50
C LYS A 70 -29.66 -13.66 1.26
N ALA A 71 -29.83 -13.30 -0.01
CA ALA A 71 -30.75 -12.26 -0.45
C ALA A 71 -31.28 -12.63 -1.85
N GLU A 72 -32.42 -12.09 -2.24
CA GLU A 72 -32.88 -12.20 -3.62
C GLU A 72 -31.93 -11.43 -4.56
N PRO A 73 -31.68 -11.94 -5.77
CA PRO A 73 -30.86 -11.25 -6.76
C PRO A 73 -31.59 -10.04 -7.36
N LEU A 74 -30.87 -8.92 -7.54
CA LEU A 74 -31.36 -7.70 -8.20
C LEU A 74 -30.25 -6.98 -8.96
N ASP A 75 -30.45 -6.67 -10.23
CA ASP A 75 -29.59 -5.73 -10.97
C ASP A 75 -30.17 -4.32 -10.83
N LEU A 76 -29.49 -3.47 -10.06
CA LEU A 76 -29.92 -2.11 -9.78
C LEU A 76 -29.08 -1.11 -10.58
N VAL A 77 -29.71 -0.36 -11.48
CA VAL A 77 -29.08 0.71 -12.26
C VAL A 77 -29.52 2.04 -11.68
N PHE A 78 -28.57 2.86 -11.26
CA PHE A 78 -28.82 4.25 -10.93
C PHE A 78 -28.54 5.12 -12.16
N MET A 79 -29.56 5.85 -12.61
CA MET A 79 -29.41 6.92 -13.60
C MET A 79 -29.40 8.24 -12.87
N LEU A 80 -28.21 8.79 -12.64
CA LEU A 80 -27.97 9.97 -11.84
C LEU A 80 -27.92 11.23 -12.72
N ASP A 81 -28.87 12.13 -12.54
CA ASP A 81 -28.90 13.40 -13.25
C ASP A 81 -27.86 14.37 -12.67
N SER A 82 -26.96 14.79 -13.53
CA SER A 82 -25.88 15.73 -13.22
C SER A 82 -26.00 17.01 -14.03
N SER A 83 -27.20 17.31 -14.53
CA SER A 83 -27.51 18.54 -15.23
C SER A 83 -27.26 19.78 -14.37
N GLY A 84 -27.04 20.92 -15.03
CA GLY A 84 -26.72 22.19 -14.38
C GLY A 84 -27.82 22.67 -13.42
N SER A 85 -29.09 22.31 -13.66
CA SER A 85 -30.24 22.66 -12.81
C SER A 85 -30.19 21.97 -11.44
N LEU A 86 -29.58 20.79 -11.34
CA LEU A 86 -29.50 20.01 -10.11
C LEU A 86 -28.18 20.16 -9.34
N LYS A 87 -27.30 21.10 -9.72
CA LYS A 87 -25.97 21.26 -9.07
C LYS A 87 -26.03 21.33 -7.53
N ASN A 88 -26.98 22.09 -6.97
CA ASN A 88 -27.12 22.24 -5.52
C ASN A 88 -27.90 21.08 -4.84
N LYS A 89 -28.36 20.12 -5.64
CA LYS A 89 -29.20 18.97 -5.27
C LYS A 89 -28.56 17.62 -5.59
N PHE A 90 -27.41 17.64 -6.24
CA PHE A 90 -26.63 16.47 -6.59
C PHE A 90 -26.24 15.60 -5.38
N GLN A 91 -25.95 16.23 -4.23
CA GLN A 91 -25.68 15.49 -3.00
C GLN A 91 -26.95 14.83 -2.45
N ASP A 92 -28.12 15.47 -2.56
CA ASP A 92 -29.40 14.86 -2.18
C ASP A 92 -29.62 13.57 -3.00
N GLU A 93 -29.27 13.56 -4.29
CA GLU A 93 -29.34 12.37 -5.14
C GLU A 93 -28.35 11.27 -4.72
N ILE A 94 -27.09 11.61 -4.44
CA ILE A 94 -26.09 10.65 -3.93
C ILE A 94 -26.53 10.06 -2.59
N ASP A 95 -27.16 10.86 -1.72
CA ASP A 95 -27.68 10.40 -0.43
C ASP A 95 -28.79 9.36 -0.59
N ILE A 96 -29.66 9.51 -1.61
CA ILE A 96 -30.66 8.48 -1.94
C ILE A 96 -29.98 7.18 -2.38
N ILE A 97 -28.97 7.25 -3.24
CA ILE A 97 -28.20 6.07 -3.66
C ILE A 97 -27.57 5.39 -2.43
N ARG A 98 -26.97 6.17 -1.53
CA ARG A 98 -26.37 5.67 -0.28
C ARG A 98 -27.39 4.99 0.62
N ARG A 99 -28.60 5.54 0.77
CA ARG A 99 -29.69 4.92 1.56
C ARG A 99 -30.11 3.58 0.98
N ILE A 100 -30.31 3.50 -0.34
CA ILE A 100 -30.68 2.24 -1.01
C ILE A 100 -29.57 1.20 -0.87
N VAL A 101 -28.31 1.56 -1.15
CA VAL A 101 -27.14 0.66 -1.05
C VAL A 101 -26.91 0.14 0.38
N ASN A 102 -27.21 0.96 1.39
CA ASN A 102 -27.16 0.55 2.80
C ASN A 102 -28.32 -0.36 3.19
N HIS A 103 -29.47 -0.23 2.55
CA HIS A 103 -30.66 -1.02 2.87
C HIS A 103 -30.64 -2.41 2.23
N VAL A 104 -30.24 -2.50 0.96
CA VAL A 104 -30.17 -3.78 0.23
C VAL A 104 -28.91 -4.57 0.56
N THR A 105 -28.95 -5.89 0.31
CA THR A 105 -27.76 -6.73 0.45
C THR A 105 -26.95 -6.74 -0.84
N ILE A 106 -25.79 -6.06 -0.82
CA ILE A 106 -24.85 -6.05 -1.94
C ILE A 106 -24.08 -7.37 -1.98
N GLY A 107 -23.93 -7.93 -3.18
CA GLY A 107 -23.09 -9.11 -3.39
C GLY A 107 -23.32 -9.77 -4.74
N GLU A 108 -22.37 -10.60 -5.14
CA GLU A 108 -22.43 -11.35 -6.40
C GLU A 108 -23.73 -12.18 -6.58
N PRO A 109 -24.22 -12.95 -5.57
CA PRO A 109 -25.50 -13.67 -5.68
C PRO A 109 -26.73 -12.80 -5.32
N ALA A 110 -26.52 -11.54 -4.93
CA ALA A 110 -27.53 -10.65 -4.36
C ALA A 110 -27.73 -9.41 -5.24
N THR A 111 -27.77 -8.21 -4.66
CA THR A 111 -27.87 -6.97 -5.44
C THR A 111 -26.52 -6.59 -6.06
N ARG A 112 -26.52 -6.31 -7.36
CA ARG A 112 -25.39 -5.72 -8.09
C ARG A 112 -25.78 -4.33 -8.56
N VAL A 113 -24.82 -3.41 -8.56
CA VAL A 113 -25.09 -2.00 -8.86
C VAL A 113 -24.33 -1.54 -10.09
N MET A 114 -25.02 -0.85 -10.97
CA MET A 114 -24.46 -0.05 -12.06
C MET A 114 -24.84 1.40 -11.81
N LEU A 115 -23.93 2.33 -12.10
CA LEU A 115 -24.19 3.75 -12.00
C LEU A 115 -23.86 4.44 -13.32
N ILE A 116 -24.85 5.10 -13.89
CA ILE A 116 -24.75 5.93 -15.09
C ILE A 116 -25.06 7.35 -14.65
N GLN A 117 -24.10 8.25 -14.85
CA GLN A 117 -24.31 9.67 -14.67
C GLN A 117 -24.65 10.29 -16.03
N PHE A 118 -25.64 11.18 -16.08
CA PHE A 118 -26.02 11.83 -17.33
C PHE A 118 -26.28 13.32 -17.17
N SER A 119 -26.11 14.05 -18.27
CA SER A 119 -26.57 15.42 -18.46
C SER A 119 -26.87 15.59 -19.95
N GLY A 120 -26.07 16.37 -20.67
CA GLY A 120 -26.11 16.46 -22.13
C GLY A 120 -25.32 15.32 -22.79
N VAL A 121 -24.48 14.65 -21.99
CA VAL A 121 -23.71 13.45 -22.33
C VAL A 121 -23.93 12.41 -21.24
N GLN A 122 -23.66 11.15 -21.55
CA GLN A 122 -23.85 10.01 -20.65
C GLN A 122 -22.49 9.39 -20.32
N HIS A 123 -22.30 9.04 -19.05
CA HIS A 123 -21.06 8.45 -18.56
C HIS A 123 -21.35 7.28 -17.64
N LEU A 124 -20.74 6.13 -17.95
CA LEU A 124 -20.77 4.95 -17.10
C LEU A 124 -19.72 5.08 -16.00
N GLU A 125 -20.14 5.35 -14.76
CA GLU A 125 -19.23 5.45 -13.60
C GLU A 125 -18.68 4.08 -13.20
N PHE A 126 -19.56 3.08 -13.22
CA PHE A 126 -19.19 1.68 -13.05
C PHE A 126 -20.32 0.75 -13.50
N ASN A 127 -19.93 -0.40 -14.05
CA ASN A 127 -20.85 -1.50 -14.39
C ASN A 127 -20.99 -2.50 -13.23
N PHE A 128 -21.81 -3.53 -13.43
CA PHE A 128 -22.11 -4.55 -12.41
C PHE A 128 -20.91 -5.41 -12.00
N LYS A 129 -19.80 -5.38 -12.75
CA LYS A 129 -18.59 -6.19 -12.47
C LYS A 129 -17.61 -5.48 -11.54
N LYS A 130 -17.62 -4.14 -11.52
CA LYS A 130 -16.57 -3.33 -10.91
C LYS A 130 -16.57 -3.40 -9.38
N PHE A 131 -17.72 -3.29 -8.73
CA PHE A 131 -17.84 -3.33 -7.27
C PHE A 131 -18.74 -4.47 -6.80
N LYS A 132 -18.23 -5.29 -5.88
CA LYS A 132 -18.91 -6.50 -5.38
C LYS A 132 -19.30 -6.43 -3.92
N ASP A 133 -18.81 -5.42 -3.20
CA ASP A 133 -19.14 -5.18 -1.80
C ASP A 133 -19.60 -3.74 -1.58
N ARG A 134 -20.32 -3.56 -0.47
CA ARG A 134 -20.99 -2.31 -0.14
C ARG A 134 -20.01 -1.16 0.07
N GLU A 135 -18.90 -1.41 0.77
CA GLU A 135 -17.93 -0.38 1.13
C GLU A 135 -17.25 0.19 -0.12
N ASP A 136 -16.93 -0.67 -1.10
CA ASP A 136 -16.34 -0.22 -2.36
C ASP A 136 -17.31 0.65 -3.17
N ILE A 137 -18.63 0.33 -3.17
CA ILE A 137 -19.66 1.18 -3.81
C ILE A 137 -19.75 2.52 -3.08
N LEU A 138 -19.87 2.52 -1.75
CA LEU A 138 -19.97 3.75 -0.96
C LEU A 138 -18.75 4.65 -1.14
N GLY A 139 -17.54 4.07 -1.16
CA GLY A 139 -16.31 4.81 -1.44
C GLY A 139 -16.26 5.37 -2.86
N ALA A 140 -16.86 4.69 -3.84
CA ALA A 140 -17.01 5.23 -5.20
C ALA A 140 -17.97 6.43 -5.25
N LEU A 141 -19.05 6.42 -4.45
CA LEU A 141 -19.97 7.55 -4.36
C LEU A 141 -19.31 8.81 -3.78
N ASP A 142 -18.38 8.64 -2.84
CA ASP A 142 -17.69 9.76 -2.18
C ASP A 142 -16.78 10.56 -3.14
N VAL A 143 -16.38 9.98 -4.26
CA VAL A 143 -15.53 10.63 -5.27
C VAL A 143 -16.28 11.10 -6.52
N LEU A 144 -17.60 10.85 -6.60
CA LEU A 144 -18.43 11.31 -7.72
C LEU A 144 -18.47 12.83 -7.78
N ARG A 145 -18.40 13.35 -9.01
CA ARG A 145 -18.41 14.79 -9.28
C ARG A 145 -19.58 15.14 -10.18
N HIS A 146 -20.18 16.30 -9.94
CA HIS A 146 -21.22 16.83 -10.80
C HIS A 146 -20.63 17.22 -12.17
N VAL A 147 -21.24 16.77 -13.27
CA VAL A 147 -20.70 16.96 -14.64
C VAL A 147 -21.27 18.21 -15.33
N SER A 148 -22.41 18.75 -14.87
CA SER A 148 -23.14 19.86 -15.49
C SER A 148 -23.53 19.62 -16.96
N GLY A 149 -24.49 20.38 -17.47
CA GLY A 149 -25.03 20.24 -18.83
C GLY A 149 -26.55 20.35 -18.90
N ILE A 150 -27.10 20.32 -20.12
CA ILE A 150 -28.55 20.26 -20.34
C ILE A 150 -29.08 18.85 -20.06
N THR A 151 -30.25 18.70 -19.46
CA THR A 151 -30.80 17.36 -19.18
C THR A 151 -31.32 16.70 -20.46
N ARG A 152 -30.79 15.53 -20.84
CA ARG A 152 -31.24 14.70 -21.97
C ARG A 152 -31.54 13.27 -21.51
N MET A 153 -32.73 13.08 -20.94
CA MET A 153 -33.18 11.79 -20.37
C MET A 153 -33.42 10.73 -21.46
N GLY A 154 -33.90 11.10 -22.64
CA GLY A 154 -34.08 10.16 -23.77
C GLY A 154 -32.78 9.52 -24.21
N ASP A 155 -31.73 10.33 -24.41
CA ASP A 155 -30.39 9.82 -24.71
C ASP A 155 -29.82 9.01 -23.52
N ALA A 156 -30.14 9.38 -22.28
CA ALA A 156 -29.75 8.61 -21.10
C ALA A 156 -30.39 7.22 -21.05
N PHE A 157 -31.67 7.09 -21.41
CA PHE A 157 -32.34 5.80 -21.53
C PHE A 157 -31.80 4.98 -22.70
N GLU A 158 -31.51 5.61 -23.84
CA GLU A 158 -30.86 4.96 -24.98
C GLU A 158 -29.48 4.41 -24.62
N TYR A 159 -28.67 5.21 -23.93
CA TYR A 159 -27.36 4.79 -23.45
C TYR A 159 -27.49 3.67 -22.41
N THR A 160 -28.42 3.78 -21.47
CA THR A 160 -28.68 2.75 -20.45
C THR A 160 -29.07 1.42 -21.10
N LEU A 161 -29.95 1.45 -22.10
CA LEU A 161 -30.33 0.29 -22.89
C LEU A 161 -29.11 -0.36 -23.57
N SER A 162 -28.19 0.45 -24.11
CA SER A 162 -26.94 -0.07 -24.70
C SER A 162 -25.99 -0.69 -23.67
N MET A 163 -26.00 -0.21 -22.42
CA MET A 163 -25.14 -0.70 -21.34
C MET A 163 -25.72 -1.94 -20.62
N LEU A 164 -27.02 -2.18 -20.72
CA LEU A 164 -27.72 -3.34 -20.17
C LEU A 164 -27.45 -4.61 -21.01
N ASN A 165 -26.25 -5.15 -20.85
CA ASN A 165 -25.79 -6.34 -21.57
C ASN A 165 -24.89 -7.23 -20.68
N GLU A 166 -24.64 -8.46 -21.13
CA GLU A 166 -23.81 -9.44 -20.39
C GLU A 166 -22.34 -8.99 -20.25
N GLU A 167 -21.84 -8.21 -21.22
CA GLU A 167 -20.47 -7.66 -21.18
C GLU A 167 -20.28 -6.74 -19.98
N ASN A 168 -21.30 -5.97 -19.63
CA ASN A 168 -21.34 -5.13 -18.42
C ASN A 168 -21.77 -5.86 -17.15
N GLY A 169 -22.01 -7.18 -17.22
CA GLY A 169 -22.33 -8.02 -16.08
C GLY A 169 -23.81 -8.07 -15.71
N MET A 170 -24.70 -7.64 -16.63
CA MET A 170 -26.14 -7.84 -16.48
C MET A 170 -26.44 -9.34 -16.41
N ARG A 171 -27.30 -9.74 -15.47
CA ARG A 171 -27.72 -11.13 -15.31
C ARG A 171 -28.88 -11.50 -16.24
N PRO A 172 -29.17 -12.80 -16.43
CA PRO A 172 -30.22 -13.26 -17.33
C PRO A 172 -31.61 -12.69 -17.01
N SER A 173 -32.56 -12.89 -17.92
CA SER A 173 -33.89 -12.28 -17.91
C SER A 173 -34.78 -12.68 -16.72
N ASP A 174 -34.49 -13.79 -16.04
CA ASP A 174 -35.19 -14.21 -14.83
C ASP A 174 -34.88 -13.32 -13.63
N ILE A 175 -33.72 -12.66 -13.61
CA ILE A 175 -33.32 -11.75 -12.54
C ILE A 175 -33.94 -10.37 -12.75
N PRO A 176 -34.64 -9.79 -11.74
CA PRO A 176 -35.24 -8.47 -11.86
C PRO A 176 -34.17 -7.39 -12.05
N LYS A 177 -34.50 -6.42 -12.88
CA LYS A 177 -33.72 -5.21 -13.13
C LYS A 177 -34.53 -3.99 -12.71
N ILE A 178 -33.93 -3.07 -11.96
CA ILE A 178 -34.56 -1.80 -11.63
C ILE A 178 -33.67 -0.69 -12.14
N ILE A 179 -34.26 0.20 -12.93
CA ILE A 179 -33.66 1.48 -13.30
C ILE A 179 -34.23 2.53 -12.36
N TYR A 180 -33.37 3.11 -11.54
CA TYR A 180 -33.73 4.15 -10.59
C TYR A 180 -33.24 5.50 -11.12
N LEU A 181 -34.16 6.29 -11.67
CA LEU A 181 -33.90 7.61 -12.24
C LEU A 181 -33.88 8.67 -11.12
N LEU A 182 -32.76 9.34 -10.90
CA LEU A 182 -32.67 10.50 -10.01
C LEU A 182 -32.63 11.74 -10.90
N SER A 183 -33.68 12.56 -10.87
CA SER A 183 -33.81 13.78 -11.71
C SER A 183 -34.96 14.67 -11.22
N ASP A 184 -35.05 15.92 -11.70
CA ASP A 184 -36.26 16.74 -11.55
C ASP A 184 -37.36 16.38 -12.55
N GLY A 185 -37.10 15.43 -13.45
CA GLY A 185 -38.04 14.94 -14.46
C GLY A 185 -38.18 15.85 -15.69
N ARG A 186 -37.35 16.89 -15.81
CA ARG A 186 -37.34 17.74 -17.01
C ARG A 186 -36.25 17.30 -17.96
N THR A 187 -36.60 17.23 -19.25
CA THR A 187 -35.63 16.94 -20.31
C THR A 187 -35.76 17.89 -21.49
N HIS A 188 -34.67 18.06 -22.23
CA HIS A 188 -34.61 18.85 -23.47
C HIS A 188 -34.81 18.00 -24.73
N ASP A 189 -34.97 16.69 -24.59
CA ASP A 189 -35.22 15.75 -25.69
C ASP A 189 -36.62 15.12 -25.64
N TYR A 190 -37.57 15.74 -24.93
CA TYR A 190 -38.97 15.28 -24.92
C TYR A 190 -39.55 15.20 -26.34
N PRO A 191 -40.33 14.15 -26.68
CA PRO A 191 -40.78 13.03 -25.84
C PRO A 191 -39.89 11.79 -25.87
N LYS A 192 -38.63 11.90 -26.35
CA LYS A 192 -37.70 10.77 -26.53
C LYS A 192 -37.46 10.03 -25.22
N ASP A 193 -37.50 10.71 -24.08
CA ASP A 193 -37.43 10.12 -22.75
C ASP A 193 -38.50 9.06 -22.51
N THR A 194 -39.77 9.38 -22.75
CA THR A 194 -40.87 8.43 -22.58
C THR A 194 -40.83 7.32 -23.64
N GLU A 195 -40.52 7.66 -24.89
CA GLU A 195 -40.39 6.68 -25.99
C GLU A 195 -39.28 5.67 -25.72
N MET A 196 -38.11 6.12 -25.28
CA MET A 196 -36.97 5.25 -24.96
C MET A 196 -37.19 4.46 -23.68
N ALA A 197 -37.86 5.02 -22.67
CA ALA A 197 -38.26 4.27 -21.48
C ALA A 197 -39.21 3.11 -21.82
N ASP A 198 -40.18 3.34 -22.71
CA ASP A 198 -41.11 2.29 -23.17
C ASP A 198 -40.42 1.28 -24.10
N LEU A 199 -39.47 1.70 -24.94
CA LEU A 199 -38.62 0.79 -25.73
C LEU A 199 -37.74 -0.08 -24.84
N LEU A 200 -37.15 0.49 -23.79
CA LEU A 200 -36.32 -0.24 -22.83
C LEU A 200 -37.12 -1.36 -22.15
N ARG A 201 -38.36 -1.09 -21.75
CA ARG A 201 -39.27 -2.12 -21.20
C ARG A 201 -39.63 -3.22 -22.20
N GLN A 202 -39.68 -2.89 -23.49
CA GLN A 202 -39.96 -3.88 -24.53
C GLN A 202 -38.76 -4.77 -24.83
N GLN A 203 -37.54 -4.27 -24.67
CA GLN A 203 -36.30 -4.98 -25.02
C GLN A 203 -35.68 -5.73 -23.85
N ILE A 204 -35.83 -5.23 -22.62
CA ILE A 204 -35.25 -5.83 -21.43
C ILE A 204 -36.34 -6.52 -20.63
N ASP A 205 -36.28 -7.85 -20.56
CA ASP A 205 -37.17 -8.64 -19.73
C ASP A 205 -36.99 -8.31 -18.24
N ASN A 206 -38.10 -8.39 -17.49
CA ASN A 206 -38.14 -8.25 -16.03
C ASN A 206 -37.50 -6.93 -15.54
N VAL A 207 -37.74 -5.84 -16.26
CA VAL A 207 -37.27 -4.49 -15.90
C VAL A 207 -38.41 -3.62 -15.37
N ASP A 208 -38.10 -2.81 -14.36
CA ASP A 208 -38.98 -1.76 -13.86
C ASP A 208 -38.22 -0.44 -13.73
N ILE A 209 -38.95 0.68 -13.77
CA ILE A 209 -38.36 2.04 -13.72
C ILE A 209 -38.97 2.80 -12.55
N TYR A 210 -38.12 3.18 -11.60
CA TYR A 210 -38.45 3.97 -10.41
C TYR A 210 -37.82 5.34 -10.54
N ALA A 211 -38.32 6.33 -9.79
CA ALA A 211 -37.77 7.67 -9.85
C ALA A 211 -37.65 8.32 -8.47
N TYR A 212 -36.56 9.05 -8.27
CA TYR A 212 -36.44 10.06 -7.24
C TYR A 212 -36.52 11.45 -7.86
N GLY A 213 -37.62 12.14 -7.56
CA GLY A 213 -37.86 13.53 -7.93
C GLY A 213 -37.15 14.49 -6.98
N THR A 214 -36.11 15.15 -7.45
CA THR A 214 -35.38 16.20 -6.71
C THR A 214 -35.45 17.56 -7.41
N GLY A 215 -35.08 18.64 -6.71
CA GLY A 215 -35.15 20.00 -7.23
C GLY A 215 -36.32 20.81 -6.65
N GLU A 216 -36.36 22.11 -7.00
CA GLU A 216 -37.34 23.06 -6.46
C GLU A 216 -38.74 22.88 -7.09
N TYR A 217 -38.79 22.35 -8.31
CA TYR A 217 -40.03 22.09 -9.04
C TYR A 217 -39.95 20.72 -9.71
N VAL A 218 -40.43 19.63 -9.10
CA VAL A 218 -40.38 18.31 -9.75
C VAL A 218 -41.46 18.19 -10.84
N ALA A 219 -41.09 17.79 -12.07
CA ALA A 219 -42.01 17.52 -13.17
C ALA A 219 -42.71 16.16 -12.97
N MET A 220 -43.65 16.12 -12.02
CA MET A 220 -44.30 14.88 -11.57
C MET A 220 -45.03 14.13 -12.70
N ASN A 221 -45.65 14.85 -13.64
CA ASN A 221 -46.36 14.22 -14.77
C ASN A 221 -45.41 13.47 -15.71
N GLU A 222 -44.19 14.00 -15.93
CA GLU A 222 -43.18 13.35 -16.77
C GLU A 222 -42.61 12.11 -16.05
N LEU A 223 -42.27 12.25 -14.76
CA LEU A 223 -41.85 11.10 -13.95
C LEU A 223 -42.94 10.02 -13.87
N LEU A 224 -44.21 10.40 -13.81
CA LEU A 224 -45.35 9.46 -13.86
C LEU A 224 -45.49 8.81 -15.25
N ALA A 225 -45.30 9.56 -16.33
CA ALA A 225 -45.31 9.01 -17.68
C ALA A 225 -44.15 8.01 -17.90
N ILE A 226 -42.99 8.25 -17.29
CA ILE A 226 -41.84 7.37 -17.32
C ILE A 226 -42.06 6.14 -16.44
N THR A 227 -42.45 6.29 -15.16
CA THR A 227 -42.55 5.18 -14.19
C THR A 227 -43.85 4.36 -14.28
N LYS A 228 -44.92 4.93 -14.88
CA LYS A 228 -46.28 4.36 -15.03
C LYS A 228 -47.04 4.08 -13.72
N ASP A 229 -46.43 4.28 -12.56
CA ASP A 229 -47.05 4.07 -11.24
C ASP A 229 -46.53 5.13 -10.25
N PRO A 230 -47.41 5.99 -9.69
CA PRO A 230 -46.98 7.04 -8.77
C PRO A 230 -46.32 6.50 -7.49
N LYS A 231 -46.58 5.23 -7.09
CA LYS A 231 -45.93 4.61 -5.92
C LYS A 231 -44.46 4.31 -6.15
N LYS A 232 -43.99 4.40 -7.40
CA LYS A 232 -42.57 4.22 -7.77
C LYS A 232 -41.79 5.54 -7.77
N ILE A 233 -42.45 6.65 -7.41
CA ILE A 233 -41.85 7.98 -7.37
C ILE A 233 -41.67 8.40 -5.91
N VAL A 234 -40.42 8.60 -5.51
CA VAL A 234 -40.05 9.18 -4.22
C VAL A 234 -39.61 10.62 -4.45
N THR A 235 -39.92 11.50 -3.53
CA THR A 235 -39.46 12.89 -3.48
C THR A 235 -39.03 13.20 -2.05
N ASN A 236 -38.51 14.40 -1.82
CA ASN A 236 -38.22 14.89 -0.48
C ASN A 236 -39.44 14.89 0.47
N GLN A 237 -40.68 14.82 -0.05
CA GLN A 237 -41.92 14.80 0.76
C GLN A 237 -42.30 13.41 1.29
N ASN A 238 -41.82 12.34 0.65
CA ASN A 238 -42.16 10.95 0.97
C ASN A 238 -40.91 10.06 1.05
N LEU A 239 -39.83 10.61 1.60
CA LEU A 239 -38.55 9.90 1.78
C LEU A 239 -38.64 8.66 2.68
N ASP A 240 -39.66 8.56 3.53
CA ASP A 240 -39.90 7.41 4.40
C ASP A 240 -40.37 6.18 3.61
N ASP A 241 -40.87 6.36 2.39
CA ASP A 241 -41.29 5.27 1.51
C ASP A 241 -40.11 4.62 0.77
N LEU A 242 -38.92 5.23 0.80
CA LEU A 242 -37.76 4.81 0.00
C LEU A 242 -37.28 3.40 0.36
N GLU A 243 -36.85 3.16 1.60
CA GLU A 243 -36.33 1.87 2.04
C GLU A 243 -37.37 0.73 1.91
N PRO A 244 -38.65 0.92 2.32
CA PRO A 244 -39.70 -0.10 2.13
C PRO A 244 -39.84 -0.62 0.69
N MET A 245 -39.60 0.22 -0.32
CA MET A 245 -39.65 -0.21 -1.73
C MET A 245 -38.61 -1.28 -2.07
N PHE A 246 -37.53 -1.38 -1.29
CA PHE A 246 -36.42 -2.30 -1.53
C PHE A 246 -36.32 -3.43 -0.48
N ASP A 247 -37.29 -3.55 0.44
CA ASP A 247 -37.31 -4.57 1.50
C ASP A 247 -37.17 -6.00 0.96
N ARG A 248 -37.69 -6.26 -0.25
CA ARG A 248 -37.57 -7.56 -0.92
C ARG A 248 -36.12 -8.02 -1.10
N TRP A 249 -35.17 -7.10 -1.27
CA TRP A 249 -33.74 -7.40 -1.50
C TRP A 249 -32.87 -7.15 -0.26
N ARG A 250 -33.52 -6.90 0.89
CA ARG A 250 -32.87 -6.86 2.19
C ARG A 250 -32.74 -8.27 2.75
N GLY A 251 -31.63 -8.91 2.43
CA GLY A 251 -31.27 -10.22 2.95
C GLY A 251 -30.40 -10.18 4.20
N THR A 252 -29.80 -11.33 4.50
CA THR A 252 -28.86 -11.51 5.61
C THR A 252 -27.47 -11.84 5.10
N GLU A 253 -26.47 -11.19 5.67
CA GLU A 253 -25.05 -11.45 5.43
C GLU A 253 -24.44 -12.08 6.68
N VAL A 254 -23.93 -13.31 6.56
CA VAL A 254 -23.26 -14.02 7.68
C VAL A 254 -21.79 -14.17 7.35
N CYS A 255 -20.95 -13.43 8.05
CA CYS A 255 -19.51 -13.42 7.87
C CYS A 255 -18.80 -14.37 8.83
N GLU A 256 -17.73 -15.02 8.37
CA GLU A 256 -16.81 -15.73 9.24
C GLU A 256 -16.15 -14.77 10.24
N LYS A 257 -15.91 -15.25 11.47
CA LYS A 257 -15.11 -14.51 12.45
C LYS A 257 -13.65 -14.71 12.09
N LEU A 258 -13.04 -13.72 11.44
CA LEU A 258 -11.59 -13.69 11.26
C LEU A 258 -10.90 -13.84 12.63
N PRO A 259 -9.84 -14.66 12.73
CA PRO A 259 -9.02 -14.64 13.93
C PRO A 259 -8.53 -13.21 14.14
N VAL A 260 -8.62 -12.71 15.38
CA VAL A 260 -8.03 -11.43 15.76
C VAL A 260 -6.52 -11.64 15.76
N CYS A 261 -5.93 -11.60 14.58
CA CYS A 261 -4.57 -11.12 14.47
C CYS A 261 -4.67 -9.69 14.99
N VAL A 262 -4.17 -9.39 16.20
CA VAL A 262 -3.77 -8.01 16.48
C VAL A 262 -2.82 -7.70 15.33
N ARG A 263 -3.25 -6.81 14.42
CA ARG A 263 -2.57 -6.60 13.15
C ARG A 263 -1.10 -6.35 13.46
N GLY A 264 -0.26 -7.27 13.04
CA GLY A 264 1.16 -7.16 13.31
C GLY A 264 1.64 -7.40 14.74
N SER A 265 0.97 -8.25 15.50
CA SER A 265 1.54 -8.72 16.75
C SER A 265 2.38 -9.99 16.51
N ASP A 266 3.56 -10.03 17.13
CA ASP A 266 4.37 -11.25 17.22
C ASP A 266 3.66 -12.27 18.12
N LYS A 267 3.91 -13.57 17.88
CA LYS A 267 3.38 -14.65 18.72
C LYS A 267 3.74 -14.38 20.19
N PRO A 268 2.75 -14.33 21.10
CA PRO A 268 3.07 -14.16 22.51
C PRO A 268 3.88 -15.38 22.99
N LEU A 269 4.99 -15.11 23.68
CA LEU A 269 5.89 -16.13 24.24
C LEU A 269 6.44 -15.63 25.57
N ASP A 270 6.43 -16.46 26.61
CA ASP A 270 7.19 -16.18 27.83
C ASP A 270 8.49 -16.99 27.78
N LEU A 271 9.61 -16.28 27.65
CA LEU A 271 10.94 -16.83 27.43
C LEU A 271 11.83 -16.59 28.65
N ILE A 272 12.43 -17.66 29.17
CA ILE A 272 13.49 -17.55 30.19
C ILE A 272 14.84 -17.81 29.52
N LEU A 273 15.75 -16.85 29.64
CA LEU A 273 17.14 -16.98 29.24
C LEU A 273 18.00 -17.31 30.46
N ILE A 274 18.65 -18.48 30.45
CA ILE A 274 19.52 -18.95 31.53
C ILE A 274 20.96 -18.97 31.01
N ILE A 275 21.86 -18.24 31.66
CA ILE A 275 23.27 -18.11 31.23
C ILE A 275 24.20 -18.71 32.28
N ASP A 276 25.02 -19.66 31.86
CA ASP A 276 26.04 -20.26 32.71
C ASP A 276 27.20 -19.28 32.93
N SER A 277 27.41 -18.96 34.21
CA SER A 277 28.45 -18.07 34.72
C SER A 277 29.45 -18.82 35.60
N SER A 278 29.48 -20.16 35.54
CA SER A 278 30.44 -21.00 36.25
C SER A 278 31.88 -20.78 35.78
N GLU A 279 32.83 -21.31 36.55
CA GLU A 279 34.25 -21.16 36.28
C GLU A 279 34.69 -21.90 35.00
N SER A 280 34.07 -23.04 34.68
CA SER A 280 34.41 -23.83 33.48
C SER A 280 34.14 -23.06 32.19
N VAL A 281 33.06 -22.28 32.14
CA VAL A 281 32.68 -21.47 30.98
C VAL A 281 33.11 -20.01 31.08
N ALA A 282 33.86 -19.62 32.11
CA ALA A 282 34.23 -18.21 32.34
C ALA A 282 34.96 -17.57 31.15
N HIS A 283 35.77 -18.36 30.42
CA HIS A 283 36.49 -17.93 29.22
C HIS A 283 35.59 -17.77 27.98
N LEU A 284 34.39 -18.36 27.98
CA LEU A 284 33.39 -18.28 26.92
C LEU A 284 32.20 -17.38 27.31
N PHE A 285 32.22 -16.78 28.50
CA PHE A 285 31.09 -16.02 29.03
C PHE A 285 30.67 -14.87 28.09
N ASP A 286 31.63 -14.08 27.61
CA ASP A 286 31.36 -12.98 26.69
C ASP A 286 30.82 -13.48 25.34
N GLU A 287 31.21 -14.69 24.91
CA GLU A 287 30.67 -15.30 23.68
C GLU A 287 29.22 -15.78 23.86
N GLN A 288 28.87 -16.29 25.04
CA GLN A 288 27.48 -16.63 25.39
C GLN A 288 26.60 -15.37 25.36
N ILE A 289 27.07 -14.27 25.95
CA ILE A 289 26.38 -12.98 25.94
C ILE A 289 26.21 -12.46 24.51
N ARG A 290 27.29 -12.47 23.69
CA ARG A 290 27.24 -12.07 22.29
C ARG A 290 26.22 -12.90 21.50
N PHE A 291 26.21 -14.23 21.68
CA PHE A 291 25.24 -15.11 21.02
C PHE A 291 23.81 -14.76 21.44
N ALA A 292 23.56 -14.60 22.74
CA ALA A 292 22.24 -14.24 23.24
C ALA A 292 21.75 -12.91 22.67
N VAL A 293 22.61 -11.89 22.59
CA VAL A 293 22.28 -10.60 21.98
C VAL A 293 22.00 -10.73 20.48
N GLU A 294 22.92 -11.33 19.73
CA GLU A 294 22.89 -11.33 18.27
C GLU A 294 21.85 -12.27 17.68
N ARG A 295 21.69 -13.47 18.27
CA ARG A 295 20.86 -14.54 17.68
C ARG A 295 19.52 -14.73 18.38
N ILE A 296 19.38 -14.28 19.63
CA ILE A 296 18.12 -14.40 20.40
C ILE A 296 17.45 -13.02 20.48
N VAL A 297 18.01 -12.09 21.26
CA VAL A 297 17.33 -10.83 21.63
C VAL A 297 17.07 -9.94 20.42
N ARG A 298 18.02 -9.78 19.49
CA ARG A 298 17.80 -9.01 18.25
C ARG A 298 16.76 -9.63 17.31
N ASN A 299 16.44 -10.92 17.47
CA ASN A 299 15.50 -11.64 16.63
C ASN A 299 14.09 -11.76 17.22
N ILE A 300 13.87 -11.34 18.47
CA ILE A 300 12.55 -11.31 19.11
C ILE A 300 12.02 -9.89 19.25
N ASN A 301 10.74 -9.75 19.57
CA ASN A 301 10.13 -8.50 19.99
C ASN A 301 9.81 -8.57 21.49
N VAL A 302 10.64 -7.93 22.32
CA VAL A 302 10.41 -7.81 23.75
C VAL A 302 9.37 -6.73 23.98
N HIS A 303 8.15 -7.15 24.29
CA HIS A 303 7.01 -6.26 24.53
C HIS A 303 5.99 -6.98 25.42
N PRO A 304 5.24 -6.29 26.30
CA PRO A 304 4.24 -6.90 27.17
C PRO A 304 3.23 -7.83 26.47
N ASP A 305 2.90 -7.54 25.21
CA ASP A 305 1.95 -8.32 24.40
C ASP A 305 2.62 -9.33 23.45
N ALA A 306 3.94 -9.25 23.24
CA ALA A 306 4.71 -10.14 22.37
C ALA A 306 5.57 -11.10 23.21
N VAL A 307 6.89 -10.99 23.19
CA VAL A 307 7.78 -11.81 24.02
C VAL A 307 8.02 -11.12 25.36
N ARG A 308 7.72 -11.80 26.47
CA ARG A 308 8.17 -11.38 27.80
C ARG A 308 9.39 -12.21 28.16
N LEU A 309 10.44 -11.56 28.67
CA LEU A 309 11.72 -12.20 28.95
C LEU A 309 12.02 -12.17 30.45
N ALA A 310 12.51 -13.29 30.98
CA ALA A 310 13.16 -13.33 32.30
C ALA A 310 14.60 -13.81 32.12
N LEU A 311 15.52 -13.26 32.91
CA LEU A 311 16.95 -13.54 32.77
C LEU A 311 17.53 -14.10 34.07
N ILE A 312 18.19 -15.25 33.96
CA ILE A 312 18.85 -15.93 35.08
C ILE A 312 20.32 -16.14 34.71
N THR A 313 21.23 -15.82 35.61
CA THR A 313 22.62 -16.29 35.55
C THR A 313 22.86 -17.28 36.67
N TYR A 314 23.67 -18.32 36.44
CA TYR A 314 23.96 -19.28 37.50
C TYR A 314 25.41 -19.74 37.52
N SER A 315 25.85 -20.17 38.70
CA SER A 315 27.06 -20.95 38.93
C SER A 315 26.79 -21.93 40.07
N GLY A 316 27.35 -21.70 41.26
CA GLY A 316 27.04 -22.47 42.47
C GLY A 316 25.65 -22.13 43.03
N GLN A 317 25.11 -20.97 42.63
CA GLN A 317 23.77 -20.46 42.95
C GLN A 317 23.17 -19.82 41.70
N ALA A 318 21.85 -19.63 41.67
CA ALA A 318 21.14 -18.95 40.58
C ALA A 318 20.70 -17.55 41.00
N TYR A 319 20.87 -16.57 40.11
CA TYR A 319 20.49 -15.17 40.31
C TYR A 319 19.52 -14.75 39.20
N ILE A 320 18.33 -14.29 39.60
CA ILE A 320 17.36 -13.67 38.68
C ILE A 320 17.73 -12.19 38.54
N HIS A 321 17.97 -11.75 37.31
CA HIS A 321 18.24 -10.34 36.99
C HIS A 321 16.96 -9.52 36.85
N PHE A 322 15.94 -10.10 36.20
CA PHE A 322 14.61 -9.53 36.05
C PHE A 322 13.61 -10.62 35.67
N LYS A 323 12.31 -10.33 35.89
CA LYS A 323 11.16 -11.22 35.67
C LYS A 323 10.33 -10.74 34.46
N PHE A 324 9.24 -11.45 34.13
CA PHE A 324 8.44 -11.18 32.92
C PHE A 324 7.67 -9.84 32.93
N ASN A 325 7.31 -9.33 34.11
CA ASN A 325 6.58 -8.07 34.32
C ASN A 325 7.46 -6.95 34.91
N ASP A 326 8.78 -7.02 34.74
CA ASP A 326 9.67 -5.97 35.25
C ASP A 326 9.41 -4.64 34.51
N PRO A 327 8.97 -3.57 35.20
CA PRO A 327 8.64 -2.29 34.57
C PRO A 327 9.85 -1.58 33.97
N GLN A 328 11.08 -1.94 34.37
CA GLN A 328 12.30 -1.38 33.77
C GLN A 328 12.70 -2.09 32.48
N ILE A 329 12.16 -3.28 32.21
CA ILE A 329 12.48 -4.09 31.03
C ILE A 329 11.29 -4.09 30.07
N GLY A 330 11.23 -3.05 29.22
CA GLY A 330 10.12 -2.87 28.28
C GLY A 330 10.45 -3.12 26.79
N ASN A 331 11.72 -3.27 26.42
CA ASN A 331 12.17 -3.35 25.02
C ASN A 331 13.51 -4.08 24.86
N ASN A 332 13.85 -4.40 23.61
CA ASN A 332 15.08 -5.13 23.27
C ASN A 332 16.33 -4.37 23.71
N THR A 333 16.36 -3.06 23.49
CA THR A 333 17.52 -2.20 23.79
C THR A 333 17.92 -2.28 25.26
N THR A 334 16.94 -2.31 26.17
CA THR A 334 17.22 -2.38 27.61
C THR A 334 17.72 -3.76 28.03
N VAL A 335 17.16 -4.83 27.45
CA VAL A 335 17.66 -6.21 27.67
C VAL A 335 19.12 -6.35 27.21
N ILE A 336 19.45 -5.83 26.02
CA ILE A 336 20.82 -5.87 25.47
C ILE A 336 21.79 -5.11 26.37
N ARG A 337 21.40 -3.92 26.85
CA ARG A 337 22.22 -3.14 27.78
C ARG A 337 22.51 -3.91 29.06
N HIS A 338 21.50 -4.59 29.61
CA HIS A 338 21.65 -5.40 30.82
C HIS A 338 22.58 -6.59 30.59
N LEU A 339 22.37 -7.35 29.49
CA LEU A 339 23.22 -8.49 29.12
C LEU A 339 24.69 -8.10 28.96
N ASN A 340 24.98 -7.00 28.27
CA ASN A 340 26.35 -6.51 28.08
C ASN A 340 27.02 -6.01 29.38
N GLY A 341 26.23 -5.74 30.44
CA GLY A 341 26.74 -5.34 31.75
C GLY A 341 27.06 -6.52 32.67
N LEU A 342 26.68 -7.74 32.30
CA LEU A 342 26.91 -8.94 33.11
C LEU A 342 28.40 -9.30 33.17
N LYS A 343 28.80 -9.89 34.29
CA LYS A 343 30.14 -10.44 34.49
C LYS A 343 30.03 -11.87 35.01
N SER A 344 30.95 -12.73 34.59
CA SER A 344 31.02 -14.11 35.08
C SER A 344 31.22 -14.13 36.61
N ILE A 345 30.31 -14.82 37.31
CA ILE A 345 30.32 -15.01 38.77
C ILE A 345 31.46 -15.95 39.18
N LYS A 346 31.79 -16.91 38.31
CA LYS A 346 32.66 -18.06 38.59
C LYS A 346 32.10 -18.98 39.69
N GLY A 347 32.82 -20.05 39.96
CA GLY A 347 32.44 -21.12 40.88
C GLY A 347 31.96 -22.38 40.18
N THR A 348 31.44 -23.32 40.97
CA THR A 348 30.94 -24.62 40.51
C THR A 348 29.70 -24.50 39.62
N THR A 349 29.33 -25.54 38.86
CA THR A 349 28.17 -25.50 37.94
C THR A 349 26.94 -26.20 38.54
N SER A 350 25.84 -25.48 38.76
CA SER A 350 24.62 -26.00 39.39
C SER A 350 23.36 -25.76 38.55
N THR A 351 23.33 -26.35 37.36
CA THR A 351 22.23 -26.30 36.38
C THR A 351 20.86 -26.64 37.00
N HIS A 352 20.81 -27.65 37.87
CA HIS A 352 19.58 -28.06 38.56
C HIS A 352 18.94 -26.93 39.40
N ILE A 353 19.74 -26.03 40.00
CA ILE A 353 19.23 -24.88 40.78
C ILE A 353 18.63 -23.83 39.84
N ALA A 354 19.27 -23.58 38.70
CA ALA A 354 18.77 -22.65 37.70
C ALA A 354 17.43 -23.10 37.11
N LEU A 355 17.30 -24.39 36.78
CA LEU A 355 16.03 -24.98 36.31
C LEU A 355 14.95 -24.95 37.40
N HIS A 356 15.30 -25.18 38.66
CA HIS A 356 14.37 -25.04 39.77
C HIS A 356 13.84 -23.61 39.90
N GLN A 357 14.70 -22.61 39.72
CA GLN A 357 14.29 -21.21 39.75
C GLN A 357 13.43 -20.82 38.54
N ALA A 358 13.75 -21.35 37.36
CA ALA A 358 12.92 -21.20 36.16
C ALA A 358 11.54 -21.85 36.35
N TYR A 359 11.48 -23.02 36.97
CA TYR A 359 10.22 -23.70 37.32
C TYR A 359 9.35 -22.81 38.22
N LYS A 360 9.93 -22.19 39.25
CA LYS A 360 9.19 -21.25 40.12
C LYS A 360 8.66 -20.04 39.35
N LEU A 361 9.49 -19.39 38.52
CA LEU A 361 9.05 -18.24 37.71
C LEU A 361 7.86 -18.55 36.80
N LEU A 362 7.75 -19.80 36.33
CA LEU A 362 6.69 -20.23 35.42
C LEU A 362 5.45 -20.78 36.13
N THR A 363 5.55 -21.21 37.40
CA THR A 363 4.49 -21.96 38.10
C THR A 363 3.96 -21.29 39.36
N ASP A 364 4.68 -20.32 39.94
CA ASP A 364 4.14 -19.55 41.06
C ASP A 364 2.84 -18.87 40.63
N THR A 365 1.79 -19.15 41.39
CA THR A 365 0.44 -18.59 41.19
C THR A 365 0.38 -17.10 41.50
N ASP A 366 1.38 -16.60 42.21
CA ASP A 366 1.51 -15.18 42.51
C ASP A 366 1.88 -14.47 41.21
N ASN A 367 0.93 -13.70 40.68
CA ASN A 367 1.05 -12.92 39.45
C ASN A 367 2.19 -11.87 39.48
N GLU A 368 2.95 -11.82 40.59
CA GLU A 368 4.18 -11.05 40.77
C GLU A 368 5.27 -11.38 39.76
N ASN A 369 5.29 -12.60 39.20
CA ASN A 369 6.31 -12.98 38.21
C ASN A 369 5.96 -12.52 36.79
N GLY A 370 4.69 -12.20 36.51
CA GLY A 370 4.25 -11.68 35.22
C GLY A 370 4.01 -12.72 34.11
N VAL A 371 3.96 -14.01 34.46
CA VAL A 371 3.72 -15.09 33.50
C VAL A 371 2.28 -15.04 32.98
N ARG A 372 2.07 -15.28 31.68
CA ARG A 372 0.74 -15.18 31.03
C ARG A 372 0.05 -16.53 30.89
N GLU A 373 -1.19 -16.65 31.33
CA GLU A 373 -1.97 -17.88 31.10
C GLU A 373 -2.22 -18.16 29.60
N GLY A 374 -2.16 -19.43 29.20
CA GLY A 374 -2.40 -19.87 27.82
C GLY A 374 -1.30 -19.52 26.79
N VAL A 375 -0.27 -18.77 27.19
CA VAL A 375 0.87 -18.42 26.33
C VAL A 375 1.95 -19.50 26.43
N LYS A 376 2.53 -19.92 25.29
CA LYS A 376 3.63 -20.90 25.27
C LYS A 376 4.80 -20.44 26.14
N LYS A 377 5.46 -21.41 26.79
CA LYS A 377 6.61 -21.18 27.68
C LYS A 377 7.86 -21.80 27.08
N MET A 378 8.96 -21.08 27.13
CA MET A 378 10.25 -21.57 26.63
C MET A 378 11.39 -21.19 27.57
N ILE A 379 12.39 -22.07 27.66
CA ILE A 379 13.67 -21.84 28.33
C ILE A 379 14.78 -22.04 27.29
N ILE A 380 15.68 -21.09 27.19
CA ILE A 380 16.96 -21.26 26.48
C ILE A 380 18.05 -21.23 27.55
N ILE A 381 18.75 -22.35 27.71
CA ILE A 381 19.83 -22.49 28.69
C ILE A 381 21.17 -22.62 27.99
N PHE A 382 22.12 -21.78 28.38
CA PHE A 382 23.52 -21.94 28.03
C PHE A 382 24.20 -22.74 29.13
N THR A 383 24.95 -23.78 28.78
CA THR A 383 25.66 -24.66 29.74
C THR A 383 26.67 -25.54 29.01
N ASP A 384 27.75 -25.94 29.69
CA ASP A 384 28.69 -26.97 29.20
C ASP A 384 28.30 -28.40 29.61
N GLY A 385 27.23 -28.56 30.40
CA GLY A 385 26.68 -29.85 30.81
C GLY A 385 27.37 -30.50 32.02
N HIS A 386 28.17 -29.78 32.81
CA HIS A 386 28.86 -30.36 33.97
C HIS A 386 28.21 -30.01 35.32
N SER A 387 26.92 -30.26 35.50
CA SER A 387 26.28 -29.92 36.76
C SER A 387 26.72 -30.83 37.92
N GLN A 388 26.98 -30.25 39.09
CA GLN A 388 27.28 -31.00 40.32
C GLN A 388 26.20 -32.01 40.73
N ARG A 389 24.94 -31.75 40.35
CA ARG A 389 23.82 -32.69 40.51
C ARG A 389 23.03 -32.73 39.22
N SER A 390 22.58 -33.93 38.85
CA SER A 390 21.81 -34.14 37.63
C SER A 390 20.62 -33.17 37.56
N PRO A 391 20.50 -32.38 36.49
CA PRO A 391 19.36 -31.49 36.26
C PRO A 391 18.12 -32.23 35.70
N GLN A 392 18.24 -33.53 35.40
CA GLN A 392 17.21 -34.32 34.71
C GLN A 392 15.85 -34.27 35.39
N ASP A 393 15.79 -34.42 36.71
CA ASP A 393 14.52 -34.38 37.46
C ASP A 393 13.79 -33.05 37.31
N MET A 394 14.53 -31.94 37.23
CA MET A 394 13.95 -30.61 37.05
C MET A 394 13.54 -30.36 35.61
N ALA A 395 14.33 -30.83 34.65
CA ALA A 395 13.98 -30.79 33.24
C ALA A 395 12.68 -31.54 32.94
N LEU A 396 12.49 -32.74 33.50
CA LEU A 396 11.25 -33.52 33.33
C LEU A 396 10.04 -32.78 33.92
N ARG A 397 10.16 -32.17 35.10
CA ARG A 397 9.04 -31.40 35.68
C ARG A 397 8.65 -30.17 34.85
N LEU A 398 9.62 -29.52 34.21
CA LEU A 398 9.36 -28.41 33.30
C LEU A 398 8.66 -28.90 32.02
N LYS A 399 9.09 -30.04 31.47
CA LYS A 399 8.46 -30.66 30.30
C LYS A 399 7.03 -31.12 30.57
N ASP A 400 6.76 -31.68 31.75
CA ASP A 400 5.40 -32.04 32.18
C ASP A 400 4.46 -30.82 32.28
N LYS A 401 5.02 -29.62 32.42
CA LYS A 401 4.29 -28.33 32.38
C LYS A 401 4.18 -27.74 30.97
N GLY A 402 4.62 -28.45 29.94
CA GLY A 402 4.58 -28.00 28.55
C GLY A 402 5.60 -26.91 28.21
N VAL A 403 6.68 -26.79 29.00
CA VAL A 403 7.75 -25.82 28.77
C VAL A 403 8.74 -26.38 27.76
N GLU A 404 9.02 -25.62 26.70
CA GLU A 404 10.03 -26.00 25.71
C GLU A 404 11.43 -25.61 26.18
N ILE A 405 12.42 -26.50 26.03
CA ILE A 405 13.78 -26.25 26.54
C ILE A 405 14.80 -26.46 25.43
N PHE A 406 15.57 -25.41 25.12
CA PHE A 406 16.71 -25.44 24.21
C PHE A 406 18.00 -25.33 25.02
N ALA A 407 18.95 -26.21 24.76
CA ALA A 407 20.27 -26.19 25.38
C ALA A 407 21.32 -25.75 24.36
N ILE A 408 22.10 -24.74 24.70
CA ILE A 408 23.16 -24.19 23.87
C ILE A 408 24.48 -24.36 24.61
N THR A 409 25.46 -24.99 23.96
CA THR A 409 26.84 -25.04 24.45
C THR A 409 27.76 -24.40 23.43
N LEU A 410 28.64 -23.52 23.91
CA LEU A 410 29.75 -22.99 23.11
C LEU A 410 31.06 -23.74 23.38
N THR A 411 31.05 -24.67 24.34
CA THR A 411 32.20 -25.49 24.68
C THR A 411 32.40 -26.54 23.58
N PRO A 412 33.59 -26.63 22.96
CA PRO A 412 33.84 -27.59 21.89
C PRO A 412 33.90 -29.02 22.43
N ALA A 413 33.54 -29.99 21.60
CA ALA A 413 33.70 -31.41 21.91
C ALA A 413 35.21 -31.76 22.12
N PRO A 414 35.55 -32.69 23.02
CA PRO A 414 34.67 -33.51 23.86
C PRO A 414 34.41 -32.91 25.26
N TYR A 415 34.70 -31.61 25.47
CA TYR A 415 34.63 -31.02 26.80
C TYR A 415 33.20 -30.73 27.26
N ALA A 416 32.24 -30.58 26.33
CA ALA A 416 30.82 -30.49 26.67
C ALA A 416 30.23 -31.87 26.95
N ASP A 417 29.43 -32.00 28.02
CA ASP A 417 28.68 -33.23 28.30
C ASP A 417 27.33 -33.21 27.56
N GLU A 418 27.35 -33.68 26.31
CA GLU A 418 26.13 -33.77 25.49
C GLU A 418 25.07 -34.72 26.09
N SER A 419 25.45 -35.64 26.98
CA SER A 419 24.50 -36.54 27.65
C SER A 419 23.68 -35.81 28.70
N GLU A 420 24.30 -34.90 29.47
CA GLU A 420 23.56 -34.00 30.35
C GLU A 420 22.66 -33.07 29.54
N LEU A 421 23.14 -32.49 28.43
CA LEU A 421 22.32 -31.62 27.56
C LEU A 421 21.07 -32.35 27.05
N LEU A 422 21.23 -33.61 26.61
CA LEU A 422 20.10 -34.44 26.18
C LEU A 422 19.15 -34.74 27.34
N SER A 423 19.66 -34.96 28.55
CA SER A 423 18.83 -35.14 29.74
C SER A 423 18.02 -33.88 30.09
N ILE A 424 18.53 -32.68 29.75
CA ILE A 424 17.84 -31.40 29.97
C ILE A 424 16.75 -31.16 28.92
N THR A 425 17.05 -31.37 27.63
CA THR A 425 16.10 -31.02 26.55
C THR A 425 15.10 -32.13 26.25
N GLN A 426 15.46 -33.39 26.54
CA GLN A 426 14.74 -34.61 26.12
C GLN A 426 14.51 -34.72 24.60
N ASN A 427 15.17 -33.86 23.81
CA ASN A 427 15.04 -33.78 22.36
C ASN A 427 16.39 -33.37 21.76
N THR A 428 16.95 -34.24 20.92
CA THR A 428 18.23 -34.01 20.23
C THR A 428 18.18 -32.77 19.33
N ASP A 429 17.02 -32.44 18.76
CA ASP A 429 16.84 -31.28 17.87
C ASP A 429 16.89 -29.94 18.61
N HIS A 430 16.88 -29.95 19.95
CA HIS A 430 16.91 -28.76 20.81
C HIS A 430 18.29 -28.57 21.46
N ILE A 431 19.29 -29.35 21.05
CA ILE A 431 20.67 -29.25 21.52
C ILE A 431 21.51 -28.58 20.43
N PHE A 432 22.15 -27.47 20.79
CA PHE A 432 22.98 -26.69 19.88
C PHE A 432 24.41 -26.61 20.41
N THR A 433 25.32 -27.29 19.74
CA THR A 433 26.78 -27.29 19.98
C THR A 433 27.47 -26.48 18.88
N PRO A 434 28.77 -26.12 19.01
CA PRO A 434 29.50 -25.34 17.99
C PRO A 434 29.39 -25.90 16.56
N VAL A 435 29.10 -27.19 16.40
CA VAL A 435 28.94 -27.86 15.10
C VAL A 435 27.61 -27.50 14.42
N ASN A 436 26.52 -27.36 15.17
CA ASN A 436 25.16 -27.13 14.64
C ASN A 436 24.52 -25.80 15.12
N LEU A 437 25.29 -24.87 15.71
CA LEU A 437 24.80 -23.53 16.11
C LEU A 437 24.09 -22.76 14.98
N LYS A 438 24.37 -23.08 13.71
CA LYS A 438 23.70 -22.45 12.56
C LYS A 438 22.22 -22.84 12.46
N ASP A 439 21.85 -24.02 12.93
CA ASP A 439 20.49 -24.56 12.84
C ASP A 439 19.56 -23.98 13.93
N PHE A 440 20.13 -23.31 14.93
CA PHE A 440 19.40 -22.69 16.04
C PHE A 440 18.25 -21.79 15.56
N GLU A 441 18.53 -20.88 14.63
CA GLU A 441 17.52 -19.92 14.15
C GLU A 441 16.36 -20.62 13.44
N VAL A 442 16.63 -21.68 12.67
CA VAL A 442 15.61 -22.47 11.97
C VAL A 442 14.64 -23.13 12.96
N LYS A 443 15.16 -23.58 14.11
CA LYS A 443 14.35 -24.21 15.17
C LYS A 443 13.69 -23.21 16.11
N PHE A 444 14.30 -22.04 16.32
CA PHE A 444 13.81 -21.02 17.24
C PHE A 444 12.74 -20.11 16.60
N LEU A 445 12.93 -19.67 15.36
CA LEU A 445 12.04 -18.74 14.65
C LEU A 445 10.56 -19.17 14.65
N PRO A 446 10.17 -20.45 14.54
CA PRO A 446 8.77 -20.87 14.60
C PRO A 446 8.03 -20.55 15.92
N TYR A 447 8.76 -20.39 17.03
CA TYR A 447 8.20 -20.04 18.34
C TYR A 447 7.95 -18.54 18.50
N ILE A 448 8.55 -17.73 17.65
CA ILE A 448 8.57 -16.27 17.71
C ILE A 448 8.12 -15.67 16.37
N GLY A 449 8.19 -14.35 16.27
CA GLY A 449 7.86 -13.64 15.04
C GLY A 449 6.35 -13.57 14.77
N PHE A 450 6.01 -13.02 13.62
CA PHE A 450 4.64 -12.77 13.21
C PHE A 450 3.87 -14.06 13.01
N GLY A 451 2.85 -14.26 13.83
CA GLY A 451 1.92 -15.36 13.66
C GLY A 451 0.63 -15.07 14.38
N CYS A 452 -0.49 -15.33 13.71
CA CYS A 452 -1.77 -15.37 14.38
C CYS A 452 -1.89 -16.73 15.07
N ILE A 453 -2.59 -16.80 16.20
CA ILE A 453 -2.91 -18.08 16.84
C ILE A 453 -3.60 -18.98 15.79
N GLY A 454 -3.01 -20.14 15.51
CA GLY A 454 -3.52 -21.11 14.52
C GLY A 454 -2.98 -20.98 13.09
N LEU A 455 -1.99 -20.12 12.83
CA LEU A 455 -1.38 -19.95 11.50
C LEU A 455 0.16 -19.90 11.56
N ASP A 456 0.84 -20.76 10.81
CA ASP A 456 2.29 -20.67 10.57
C ASP A 456 2.57 -20.01 9.23
N LEU A 457 3.28 -18.88 9.26
CA LEU A 457 3.94 -18.36 8.07
C LEU A 457 5.09 -19.32 7.74
N GLY A 458 5.25 -19.70 6.47
CA GLY A 458 6.32 -20.59 6.02
C GLY A 458 7.73 -20.09 6.40
N LEU A 459 8.75 -20.92 6.16
CA LEU A 459 10.11 -20.73 6.68
C LEU A 459 10.84 -19.46 6.19
N ASP A 460 10.39 -18.80 5.13
CA ASP A 460 11.11 -17.67 4.52
C ASP A 460 10.17 -16.51 4.09
N PRO A 461 9.53 -15.80 5.04
CA PRO A 461 8.75 -14.63 4.69
C PRO A 461 9.69 -13.47 4.33
N GLU A 462 9.42 -12.81 3.19
CA GLU A 462 10.00 -11.51 2.86
C GLU A 462 9.74 -10.50 3.99
N PRO A 463 10.64 -9.54 4.27
CA PRO A 463 10.43 -8.52 5.30
C PRO A 463 9.18 -7.69 4.99
N ARG A 464 8.04 -8.08 5.56
CA ARG A 464 6.78 -7.34 5.47
C ARG A 464 6.65 -6.50 6.73
N ILE A 465 6.62 -5.17 6.59
CA ILE A 465 6.21 -4.28 7.69
C ILE A 465 4.75 -4.62 7.98
N ARG A 466 4.53 -5.40 9.03
CA ARG A 466 3.23 -5.55 9.66
C ARG A 466 3.51 -5.68 11.14
N GLY A 467 4.13 -4.68 11.78
CA GLY A 467 4.36 -4.67 13.23
C GLY A 467 3.36 -3.82 13.95
N ALA A 468 3.06 -4.18 15.18
CA ALA A 468 2.46 -3.30 16.17
C ALA A 468 3.28 -2.01 16.17
N THR A 469 2.65 -0.95 15.67
CA THR A 469 3.21 0.40 15.72
C THR A 469 2.80 1.00 17.05
N ASP A 470 3.77 1.24 17.92
CA ASP A 470 3.52 1.99 19.13
C ASP A 470 3.71 3.48 18.82
N ILE A 471 2.69 4.25 19.16
CA ILE A 471 2.71 5.71 19.03
C ILE A 471 2.52 6.24 20.44
N THR A 472 3.53 6.93 20.94
CA THR A 472 3.46 7.61 22.24
C THR A 472 3.73 9.09 22.02
N CYS A 473 2.92 9.95 22.64
CA CYS A 473 3.14 11.39 22.58
C CYS A 473 3.01 12.00 23.98
N ASP A 474 3.87 12.98 24.22
CA ASP A 474 3.85 13.83 25.41
C ASP A 474 3.49 15.28 25.02
N GLY A 475 3.68 16.24 25.94
CA GLY A 475 3.34 17.64 25.71
C GLY A 475 4.17 18.36 24.63
N GLY A 476 5.29 17.79 24.18
CA GLY A 476 6.21 18.42 23.22
C GLY A 476 6.94 17.46 22.27
N SER A 477 6.66 16.16 22.31
CA SER A 477 7.29 15.16 21.46
C SER A 477 6.35 14.01 21.10
N LEU A 478 6.65 13.34 20.00
CA LEU A 478 5.99 12.15 19.50
C LEU A 478 7.04 11.09 19.20
N THR A 479 6.97 9.96 19.89
CA THR A 479 7.79 8.78 19.62
C THR A 479 6.99 7.78 18.81
N PHE A 480 7.57 7.38 17.68
CA PHE A 480 7.02 6.38 16.80
C PHE A 480 7.96 5.17 16.75
N THR A 481 7.42 4.00 17.06
CA THR A 481 8.16 2.75 17.07
C THR A 481 7.51 1.77 16.10
N VAL A 482 8.29 1.28 15.14
CA VAL A 482 7.89 0.26 14.16
C VAL A 482 8.64 -1.02 14.45
N ARG A 483 7.93 -2.14 14.35
CA ARG A 483 8.50 -3.47 14.49
C ARG A 483 8.38 -4.29 13.22
N THR A 484 9.43 -5.02 12.84
CA THR A 484 9.51 -5.71 11.54
C THR A 484 9.91 -7.16 11.72
N GLN A 485 9.57 -8.02 10.75
CA GLN A 485 9.88 -9.46 10.83
C GLN A 485 11.37 -9.74 10.69
N ARG A 486 12.08 -8.87 9.98
CA ARG A 486 13.53 -8.86 9.84
C ARG A 486 13.98 -7.40 9.79
N PRO A 487 15.19 -7.10 10.27
CA PRO A 487 15.78 -5.79 10.09
C PRO A 487 15.68 -5.30 8.65
N MET A 488 15.42 -4.00 8.48
CA MET A 488 15.41 -3.36 7.17
C MET A 488 16.82 -2.84 6.86
N THR A 489 17.20 -2.77 5.59
CA THR A 489 18.48 -2.18 5.19
C THR A 489 18.37 -0.71 4.83
N GLY A 490 17.16 -0.15 4.89
CA GLY A 490 16.88 1.26 4.61
C GLY A 490 16.66 2.10 5.86
N LEU A 491 15.83 3.14 5.72
CA LEU A 491 15.72 4.23 6.68
C LEU A 491 14.26 4.46 7.09
N MET A 492 14.04 4.98 8.29
CA MET A 492 12.78 5.55 8.72
C MET A 492 12.95 7.05 8.96
N TYR A 493 12.13 7.89 8.34
CA TYR A 493 12.27 9.34 8.43
C TYR A 493 10.97 10.12 8.27
N ALA A 494 10.94 11.38 8.69
CA ALA A 494 9.78 12.25 8.47
C ALA A 494 9.72 12.75 7.01
N GLN A 495 8.53 12.70 6.40
CA GLN A 495 8.31 13.11 5.01
C GLN A 495 8.85 14.52 4.74
N GLN A 496 9.64 14.69 3.68
CA GLN A 496 10.38 15.92 3.30
C GLN A 496 11.61 16.28 4.17
N TYR A 497 11.87 15.57 5.28
CA TYR A 497 13.01 15.83 6.17
C TYR A 497 14.08 14.72 6.13
N HIS A 498 14.22 14.04 5.00
CA HIS A 498 15.20 12.97 4.80
C HIS A 498 16.67 13.43 4.86
N ASP A 499 16.94 14.72 4.64
CA ASP A 499 18.28 15.31 4.74
C ASP A 499 18.65 15.76 6.16
N ASP A 500 17.67 15.93 7.07
CA ASP A 500 17.93 16.29 8.47
C ASP A 500 18.17 15.01 9.28
N MET A 501 19.43 14.77 9.65
CA MET A 501 19.83 13.60 10.44
C MET A 501 19.06 13.43 11.76
N ARG A 502 18.43 14.49 12.32
CA ARG A 502 17.60 14.39 13.53
C ARG A 502 16.23 13.76 13.25
N CYS A 503 15.79 13.82 12.00
CA CYS A 503 14.50 13.35 11.52
C CYS A 503 14.59 11.99 10.81
N VAL A 504 15.75 11.34 10.86
CA VAL A 504 16.08 10.07 10.20
C VAL A 504 16.63 9.09 11.22
N THR A 505 16.21 7.82 11.14
CA THR A 505 16.79 6.71 11.91
C THR A 505 17.04 5.52 11.01
N ASP A 506 17.99 4.68 11.41
CA ASP A 506 18.44 3.52 10.64
C ASP A 506 17.54 2.29 10.87
N GLY A 507 17.27 1.55 9.80
CA GLY A 507 16.38 0.39 9.81
C GLY A 507 17.02 -0.94 10.23
N SER A 508 18.31 -0.97 10.58
CA SER A 508 19.07 -2.22 10.84
C SER A 508 18.64 -3.01 12.08
N SER A 509 17.63 -2.55 12.80
CA SER A 509 16.98 -3.25 13.91
C SER A 509 15.59 -3.74 13.50
N ARG A 510 15.11 -4.84 14.10
CA ARG A 510 13.69 -5.23 14.01
C ARG A 510 12.78 -4.25 14.72
N GLU A 511 13.28 -3.58 15.76
CA GLU A 511 12.58 -2.55 16.50
C GLU A 511 13.25 -1.21 16.17
N ILE A 512 12.56 -0.39 15.39
CA ILE A 512 13.06 0.90 14.91
C ILE A 512 12.22 1.97 15.58
N SER A 513 12.86 2.86 16.34
CA SER A 513 12.19 3.94 17.03
C SER A 513 12.78 5.28 16.63
N ILE A 514 11.91 6.27 16.47
CA ILE A 514 12.29 7.66 16.23
C ILE A 514 11.42 8.57 17.09
N THR A 515 12.00 9.65 17.61
CA THR A 515 11.26 10.65 18.38
C THR A 515 11.35 11.99 17.67
N PHE A 516 10.19 12.56 17.39
CA PHE A 516 10.03 13.86 16.77
C PHE A 516 9.65 14.90 17.82
N TYR A 517 10.26 16.07 17.78
CA TYR A 517 10.00 17.14 18.73
C TYR A 517 9.17 18.25 18.08
N GLU A 518 8.35 18.93 18.87
CA GLU A 518 7.54 20.06 18.42
C GLU A 518 8.39 21.11 17.69
N GLY A 519 7.92 21.57 16.53
CA GLY A 519 8.64 22.54 15.69
C GLY A 519 9.78 21.95 14.85
N THR A 520 9.99 20.63 14.87
CA THR A 520 10.99 19.94 14.05
C THR A 520 10.35 18.87 13.16
N CYS A 521 11.02 18.47 12.09
CA CYS A 521 10.63 17.35 11.22
C CYS A 521 9.21 17.44 10.62
N GLY A 522 8.61 18.63 10.56
CA GLY A 522 7.23 18.79 10.10
C GLY A 522 6.17 18.27 11.08
N LEU A 523 6.51 18.09 12.36
CA LEU A 523 5.55 17.71 13.39
C LEU A 523 4.56 18.86 13.65
N ILE A 524 3.28 18.62 13.34
CA ILE A 524 2.21 19.61 13.49
C ILE A 524 1.48 19.35 14.80
N LYS A 525 1.42 20.36 15.68
CA LYS A 525 0.63 20.34 16.91
C LYS A 525 -0.58 21.25 16.75
N ILE A 526 -1.77 20.69 16.93
CA ILE A 526 -3.05 21.41 16.83
C ILE A 526 -3.92 21.14 18.05
N PRO A 527 -4.69 22.12 18.55
CA PRO A 527 -5.62 21.90 19.65
C PRO A 527 -6.74 20.95 19.20
N ALA A 528 -7.05 19.96 20.04
CA ALA A 528 -8.11 19.01 19.77
C ALA A 528 -9.49 19.68 19.86
N THR A 529 -10.39 19.34 18.94
CA THR A 529 -11.74 19.94 18.87
C THR A 529 -12.75 19.27 19.80
N ARG A 530 -12.59 17.97 20.07
CA ARG A 530 -13.55 17.15 20.85
C ARG A 530 -13.12 16.90 22.30
N HIS A 531 -11.83 17.04 22.61
CA HIS A 531 -11.25 16.74 23.91
C HIS A 531 -10.26 17.84 24.31
N VAL A 532 -10.06 18.07 25.61
CA VAL A 532 -9.10 19.06 26.10
C VAL A 532 -7.69 18.48 25.96
N GLY A 533 -6.94 18.96 24.97
CA GLY A 533 -5.59 18.51 24.68
C GLY A 533 -5.11 18.91 23.31
N TYR A 534 -3.97 18.36 22.91
CA TYR A 534 -3.34 18.59 21.62
C TYR A 534 -3.33 17.30 20.80
N VAL A 535 -3.47 17.45 19.49
CA VAL A 535 -3.22 16.39 18.50
C VAL A 535 -1.92 16.70 17.78
N PHE A 536 -1.03 15.72 17.75
CA PHE A 536 0.23 15.74 17.01
C PHE A 536 0.07 14.93 15.73
N ASN A 537 0.35 15.54 14.59
CA ASN A 537 0.28 14.92 13.27
C ASN A 537 1.63 14.96 12.58
N ILE A 538 2.04 13.83 11.99
CA ILE A 538 3.26 13.72 11.19
C ILE A 538 3.12 12.60 10.16
N THR A 539 3.80 12.72 9.02
CA THR A 539 3.92 11.62 8.05
C THR A 539 5.33 11.07 8.09
N VAL A 540 5.46 9.76 8.31
CA VAL A 540 6.73 9.04 8.39
C VAL A 540 6.86 8.08 7.22
N ILE A 541 8.02 8.10 6.58
CA ILE A 541 8.36 7.21 5.46
C ILE A 541 9.23 6.06 5.99
N LEU A 542 8.87 4.85 5.61
CA LEU A 542 9.65 3.62 5.79
C LEU A 542 10.22 3.23 4.44
N GLN A 543 11.52 3.51 4.27
CA GLN A 543 12.28 3.25 3.06
C GLN A 543 13.01 1.91 3.22
N PHE A 544 12.81 0.95 2.31
CA PHE A 544 13.42 -0.37 2.43
C PHE A 544 14.84 -0.45 1.87
N HIS A 545 15.22 0.49 0.99
CA HIS A 545 16.56 0.59 0.44
C HIS A 545 17.30 1.79 1.04
N PRO A 546 18.62 1.73 1.32
CA PRO A 546 19.33 2.82 2.00
C PRO A 546 19.44 4.13 1.20
N VAL A 547 19.39 4.07 -0.13
CA VAL A 547 19.71 5.23 -1.01
C VAL A 547 18.54 5.71 -1.88
N ILE A 548 17.63 4.82 -2.26
CA ILE A 548 16.58 5.13 -3.24
C ILE A 548 15.24 4.82 -2.62
N MET A 549 14.21 5.56 -3.03
CA MET A 549 12.84 5.16 -2.77
C MET A 549 12.41 4.08 -3.76
N THR A 550 11.78 3.03 -3.27
CA THR A 550 11.28 1.90 -4.04
C THR A 550 9.76 1.81 -3.95
N ARG A 551 9.16 1.04 -4.86
CA ARG A 551 7.71 0.77 -4.86
C ARG A 551 7.21 0.08 -3.58
N ALA A 552 8.10 -0.58 -2.83
CA ALA A 552 7.76 -1.26 -1.59
C ALA A 552 7.68 -0.30 -0.38
N ASP A 553 8.22 0.92 -0.50
CA ASP A 553 8.29 1.89 0.59
C ASP A 553 6.91 2.39 1.01
N GLN A 554 6.79 2.76 2.29
CA GLN A 554 5.50 3.09 2.88
C GLN A 554 5.51 4.46 3.52
N GLY A 555 4.49 5.28 3.23
CA GLY A 555 4.20 6.50 3.96
C GLY A 555 3.09 6.30 4.97
N LEU A 556 3.39 6.48 6.25
CA LEU A 556 2.46 6.33 7.36
C LEU A 556 2.10 7.70 7.92
N SER A 557 0.81 8.05 7.85
CA SER A 557 0.30 9.25 8.52
C SER A 557 -0.06 8.89 9.96
N ILE A 558 0.63 9.54 10.91
CA ILE A 558 0.54 9.29 12.33
C ILE A 558 -0.20 10.46 12.97
N SER A 559 -1.16 10.15 13.82
CA SER A 559 -1.89 11.11 14.64
C SER A 559 -1.96 10.61 16.08
N CYS A 560 -1.51 11.43 17.03
CA CYS A 560 -1.48 11.10 18.45
C CYS A 560 -2.14 12.21 19.27
N PHE A 561 -3.03 11.86 20.20
CA PHE A 561 -3.68 12.81 21.09
C PHE A 561 -3.02 12.79 22.47
N HIS A 562 -2.58 13.94 22.94
CA HIS A 562 -2.04 14.14 24.29
C HIS A 562 -2.96 15.06 25.10
N GLN A 563 -3.45 14.57 26.23
CA GLN A 563 -4.34 15.32 27.10
C GLN A 563 -3.54 16.36 27.91
N GLN A 564 -3.83 17.65 27.67
CA GLN A 564 -3.16 18.77 28.34
C GLN A 564 -4.12 19.98 28.42
N PRO A 565 -4.10 20.77 29.50
CA PRO A 565 -4.91 22.00 29.59
C PRO A 565 -4.53 23.00 28.49
N LEU A 566 -5.54 23.49 27.75
CA LEU A 566 -5.35 24.52 26.71
C LEU A 566 -5.36 25.93 27.33
N PRO A 567 -4.39 26.81 27.03
CA PRO A 567 -4.43 28.21 27.44
C PRO A 567 -5.64 28.96 26.85
N PRO A 568 -6.22 29.96 27.54
CA PRO A 568 -7.41 30.69 27.08
C PRO A 568 -7.25 31.32 25.69
N GLN A 569 -6.04 31.78 25.33
CA GLN A 569 -5.77 32.41 24.03
C GLN A 569 -5.95 31.46 22.82
N GLU A 570 -5.83 30.13 22.99
CA GLU A 570 -5.88 29.19 21.85
C GLU A 570 -7.27 28.66 21.55
N ILE A 571 -8.20 28.73 22.51
CA ILE A 571 -9.60 28.33 22.30
C ILE A 571 -10.24 29.15 21.16
N GLY A 572 -9.78 30.39 20.92
CA GLY A 572 -10.25 31.26 19.83
C GLY A 572 -9.49 31.13 18.50
N ARG A 573 -8.33 30.46 18.45
CA ARG A 573 -7.48 30.38 17.23
C ARG A 573 -7.74 29.14 16.39
N SER A 574 -8.47 28.16 16.91
CA SER A 574 -8.73 26.87 16.26
C SER A 574 -9.53 26.95 14.94
N SER A 575 -9.94 28.16 14.50
CA SER A 575 -10.79 28.34 13.31
C SER A 575 -10.31 29.38 12.29
N ILE A 576 -9.13 30.00 12.43
CA ILE A 576 -8.71 31.10 11.53
C ILE A 576 -7.44 30.70 10.78
N LYS A 577 -7.57 30.31 9.50
CA LYS A 577 -6.44 30.21 8.56
C LYS A 577 -5.68 31.54 8.53
N LYS A 578 -4.35 31.53 8.65
CA LYS A 578 -3.56 32.75 8.42
C LYS A 578 -3.62 33.09 6.93
N LEU A 579 -3.66 34.39 6.58
CA LEU A 579 -3.62 34.84 5.19
C LEU A 579 -2.36 34.34 4.45
N SER A 580 -1.24 34.15 5.16
CA SER A 580 0.00 33.57 4.64
C SER A 580 -0.12 32.12 4.15
N ASP A 581 -1.14 31.40 4.62
CA ASP A 581 -1.36 29.99 4.30
C ASP A 581 -2.35 29.83 3.13
N THR A 582 -2.70 30.94 2.48
CA THR A 582 -3.55 30.97 1.28
C THR A 582 -2.75 30.44 0.09
N GLU A 583 -3.30 29.46 -0.61
CA GLU A 583 -2.83 28.96 -1.89
C GLU A 583 -3.71 29.46 -3.03
N CYS A 584 -3.07 30.07 -4.03
CA CYS A 584 -3.69 30.49 -5.27
C CYS A 584 -3.26 29.59 -6.43
N THR A 585 -4.17 29.31 -7.35
CA THR A 585 -3.97 28.40 -8.48
C THR A 585 -4.43 29.03 -9.78
N TYR A 586 -3.67 28.79 -10.85
CA TYR A 586 -3.99 29.19 -12.21
C TYR A 586 -4.01 27.96 -13.11
N ARG A 587 -5.17 27.65 -13.68
CA ARG A 587 -5.38 26.43 -14.47
C ARG A 587 -6.04 26.75 -15.80
N LEU A 588 -5.68 25.98 -16.81
CA LEU A 588 -6.39 25.95 -18.08
C LEU A 588 -7.40 24.81 -18.03
N HIS A 589 -8.62 25.15 -18.41
CA HIS A 589 -9.76 24.27 -18.50
C HIS A 589 -10.22 24.23 -19.96
N ARG A 590 -10.98 23.21 -20.33
CA ARG A 590 -11.48 23.05 -21.70
C ARG A 590 -12.99 22.88 -21.63
N PHE A 591 -13.70 23.41 -22.63
CA PHE A 591 -15.16 23.43 -22.74
C PHE A 591 -15.89 24.29 -21.70
N ALA A 592 -15.47 24.28 -20.43
CA ALA A 592 -16.01 25.13 -19.38
C ALA A 592 -14.97 25.38 -18.26
N PRO A 593 -15.07 26.48 -17.50
CA PRO A 593 -14.14 26.81 -16.41
C PRO A 593 -14.09 25.79 -15.26
N ASP A 594 -15.08 24.91 -15.14
CA ASP A 594 -15.19 23.87 -14.11
C ASP A 594 -14.70 22.50 -14.55
N GLN A 595 -14.30 22.33 -15.82
CA GLN A 595 -13.85 21.06 -16.37
C GLN A 595 -12.36 21.05 -16.72
N CYS A 596 -11.58 20.23 -16.01
CA CYS A 596 -10.14 20.08 -16.23
C CYS A 596 -9.90 19.02 -17.32
N VAL A 597 -9.12 19.36 -18.35
CA VAL A 597 -8.85 18.47 -19.50
C VAL A 597 -7.39 18.62 -19.94
N SER A 598 -6.93 17.64 -20.74
CA SER A 598 -5.58 17.39 -21.25
C SER A 598 -4.71 18.60 -21.58
N LEU A 599 -3.39 18.45 -21.42
CA LEU A 599 -2.36 19.48 -21.66
C LEU A 599 -2.11 19.76 -23.15
N ASP A 600 -2.91 19.17 -24.04
CA ASP A 600 -2.86 19.42 -25.48
C ASP A 600 -4.15 20.04 -26.01
N ALA A 601 -4.01 21.03 -26.87
CA ALA A 601 -5.13 21.67 -27.57
C ALA A 601 -4.72 22.10 -28.97
N LYS A 602 -5.66 22.07 -29.92
CA LYS A 602 -5.45 22.50 -31.29
C LYS A 602 -5.68 24.01 -31.41
N VAL A 603 -4.89 24.67 -32.27
CA VAL A 603 -5.12 26.08 -32.61
C VAL A 603 -6.58 26.31 -33.05
N GLY A 604 -7.22 27.32 -32.46
CA GLY A 604 -8.62 27.69 -32.72
C GLY A 604 -9.65 27.04 -31.78
N GLU A 605 -9.27 26.04 -30.99
CA GLU A 605 -10.16 25.47 -29.96
C GLU A 605 -10.37 26.44 -28.81
N SER A 606 -11.48 26.31 -28.08
CA SER A 606 -11.75 27.16 -26.92
C SER A 606 -11.25 26.54 -25.61
N LEU A 607 -10.47 27.30 -24.84
CA LEU A 607 -10.04 27.01 -23.48
C LEU A 607 -10.50 28.09 -22.51
N PHE A 608 -10.59 27.72 -21.24
CA PHE A 608 -10.97 28.60 -20.15
C PHE A 608 -9.82 28.73 -19.17
N HIS A 609 -9.32 29.95 -19.02
CA HIS A 609 -8.44 30.31 -17.93
C HIS A 609 -9.25 30.35 -16.64
N ARG A 610 -8.74 29.77 -15.56
CA ARG A 610 -9.34 29.82 -14.22
C ARG A 610 -8.31 30.17 -13.17
N TRP A 611 -8.61 31.19 -12.38
CA TRP A 611 -7.84 31.63 -11.22
C TRP A 611 -8.67 31.45 -9.96
N GLN A 612 -8.12 30.73 -8.98
CA GLN A 612 -8.80 30.40 -7.73
C GLN A 612 -7.83 30.46 -6.56
N CYS A 613 -8.24 31.13 -5.48
CA CYS A 613 -7.52 31.14 -4.20
C CYS A 613 -8.41 30.60 -3.08
N ASP A 614 -7.82 29.93 -2.11
CA ASP A 614 -8.51 29.43 -0.91
C ASP A 614 -8.47 30.43 0.27
N SER A 615 -8.50 31.73 -0.07
CA SER A 615 -8.42 32.82 0.90
C SER A 615 -9.67 32.95 1.76
N PRO A 616 -9.59 33.58 2.94
CA PRO A 616 -10.77 33.88 3.75
C PRO A 616 -11.80 34.71 2.98
N SER A 617 -13.08 34.58 3.32
CA SER A 617 -14.20 35.14 2.56
C SER A 617 -14.22 36.68 2.45
N ASN A 618 -13.56 37.39 3.36
CA ASN A 618 -13.42 38.84 3.30
C ASN A 618 -12.36 39.30 2.28
N TYR A 619 -11.50 38.39 1.80
CA TYR A 619 -10.47 38.72 0.83
C TYR A 619 -10.95 38.48 -0.60
N HIS A 620 -10.91 39.56 -1.38
CA HIS A 620 -11.14 39.54 -2.81
C HIS A 620 -9.81 39.64 -3.56
N TYR A 621 -9.72 39.21 -4.82
CA TYR A 621 -8.44 39.25 -5.54
C TYR A 621 -8.52 39.79 -6.97
N LEU A 622 -7.45 40.45 -7.40
CA LEU A 622 -7.26 41.01 -8.75
C LEU A 622 -6.24 40.18 -9.52
N ILE A 623 -6.61 39.73 -10.73
CA ILE A 623 -5.72 39.11 -11.72
C ILE A 623 -5.14 40.24 -12.57
N HIS A 624 -3.81 40.34 -12.61
CA HIS A 624 -3.11 41.35 -13.39
C HIS A 624 -1.72 40.87 -13.81
N ASP A 625 -1.03 41.65 -14.65
CA ASP A 625 0.32 41.37 -15.14
C ASP A 625 0.44 39.93 -15.70
N CYS A 626 -0.49 39.57 -16.58
CA CYS A 626 -0.47 38.26 -17.21
C CYS A 626 0.39 38.25 -18.46
N PHE A 627 1.22 37.23 -18.58
CA PHE A 627 2.09 36.99 -19.72
C PHE A 627 1.81 35.63 -20.33
N VAL A 628 1.92 35.55 -21.65
CA VAL A 628 2.07 34.30 -22.38
C VAL A 628 3.54 34.12 -22.78
N LYS A 629 4.10 32.95 -22.47
CA LYS A 629 5.49 32.60 -22.72
C LYS A 629 5.58 31.38 -23.63
N SER A 630 6.54 31.42 -24.54
CA SER A 630 7.02 30.28 -25.31
C SER A 630 8.53 30.18 -25.17
N GLU A 631 9.14 29.25 -25.91
CA GLU A 631 10.59 29.09 -25.93
C GLU A 631 11.30 30.37 -26.42
N THR A 632 10.69 31.12 -27.33
CA THR A 632 11.30 32.32 -27.94
C THR A 632 10.66 33.64 -27.55
N LYS A 633 9.40 33.65 -27.09
CA LYS A 633 8.63 34.88 -26.86
C LYS A 633 8.05 34.96 -25.45
N ASN A 634 7.90 36.19 -24.98
CA ASN A 634 7.21 36.53 -23.73
C ASN A 634 6.39 37.80 -23.97
N VAL A 635 5.07 37.68 -23.98
CA VAL A 635 4.14 38.75 -24.39
C VAL A 635 3.18 39.03 -23.24
N LEU A 636 3.03 40.30 -22.87
CA LEU A 636 2.03 40.76 -21.90
C LEU A 636 0.64 40.72 -22.54
N ILE A 637 -0.29 40.02 -21.92
CA ILE A 637 -1.68 39.83 -22.41
C ILE A 637 -2.71 40.53 -21.53
N VAL A 638 -2.44 40.67 -20.23
CA VAL A 638 -3.24 41.47 -19.29
C VAL A 638 -2.31 42.44 -18.58
N ASP A 639 -2.65 43.72 -18.57
CA ASP A 639 -1.81 44.77 -18.01
C ASP A 639 -1.80 44.76 -16.46
N SER A 640 -1.01 45.65 -15.88
CA SER A 640 -0.93 45.80 -14.43
C SER A 640 -2.26 46.18 -13.77
N ASN A 641 -3.21 46.77 -14.50
CA ASN A 641 -4.53 47.14 -13.98
C ASN A 641 -5.55 46.00 -14.05
N GLY A 642 -5.19 44.85 -14.62
CA GLY A 642 -6.10 43.72 -14.84
C GLY A 642 -6.94 43.86 -16.11
N CYS A 643 -6.54 44.74 -17.04
CA CYS A 643 -7.23 44.99 -18.30
C CYS A 643 -6.54 44.31 -19.48
N GLU A 644 -7.30 43.96 -20.52
CA GLU A 644 -6.74 43.35 -21.73
C GLU A 644 -5.79 44.30 -22.45
N VAL A 645 -4.67 43.75 -22.93
CA VAL A 645 -3.73 44.47 -23.81
C VAL A 645 -4.10 44.27 -25.27
N ASP A 646 -4.36 43.02 -25.66
CA ASP A 646 -4.79 42.62 -26.99
C ASP A 646 -5.83 41.49 -26.89
N PRO A 647 -7.10 41.76 -27.27
CA PRO A 647 -8.19 40.79 -27.18
C PRO A 647 -7.96 39.50 -27.97
N HIS A 648 -7.08 39.50 -28.98
CA HIS A 648 -6.78 38.27 -29.75
C HIS A 648 -6.03 37.23 -28.91
N PHE A 649 -5.33 37.66 -27.85
CA PHE A 649 -4.68 36.73 -26.92
C PHE A 649 -5.64 36.32 -25.81
N LEU A 650 -6.18 37.30 -25.09
CA LEU A 650 -7.08 37.10 -23.97
C LEU A 650 -7.80 38.41 -23.65
N GLU A 651 -9.12 38.41 -23.52
CA GLU A 651 -9.87 39.60 -23.07
C GLU A 651 -9.86 39.73 -21.53
N THR A 652 -10.40 40.84 -20.97
CA THR A 652 -10.39 41.07 -19.52
C THR A 652 -11.02 39.89 -18.76
N PRO A 653 -10.34 39.39 -17.69
CA PRO A 653 -10.86 38.33 -16.85
C PRO A 653 -12.26 38.62 -16.26
N ASP A 654 -13.12 37.60 -16.25
CA ASP A 654 -14.50 37.70 -15.77
C ASP A 654 -14.59 37.37 -14.27
N TYR A 655 -15.01 38.37 -13.48
CA TYR A 655 -15.20 38.29 -12.02
C TYR A 655 -16.65 38.00 -11.62
N THR A 656 -17.56 37.71 -12.55
CA THR A 656 -18.99 37.48 -12.26
C THR A 656 -19.24 36.29 -11.33
N LYS A 657 -18.38 35.26 -11.38
CA LYS A 657 -18.44 34.08 -10.49
C LYS A 657 -17.84 34.32 -9.11
N PHE A 658 -17.12 35.43 -8.95
CA PHE A 658 -16.47 35.81 -7.71
C PHE A 658 -17.42 36.48 -6.71
N SER A 659 -18.46 37.16 -7.20
CA SER A 659 -19.42 37.92 -6.39
C SER A 659 -20.62 37.10 -5.89
N LYS A 660 -20.77 35.84 -6.31
CA LYS A 660 -21.89 35.00 -5.84
C LYS A 660 -21.57 34.46 -4.45
N ASN A 661 -22.51 34.61 -3.51
CA ASN A 661 -22.49 34.15 -2.11
C ASN A 661 -22.20 32.64 -1.87
N TRP A 662 -21.76 31.88 -2.88
CA TRP A 662 -21.31 30.51 -2.71
C TRP A 662 -19.93 30.47 -2.07
N LYS A 663 -19.96 30.43 -0.73
CA LYS A 663 -18.84 30.48 0.22
C LYS A 663 -17.58 29.65 -0.10
N ASN A 664 -17.61 28.67 -1.00
CA ASN A 664 -16.47 27.75 -1.22
C ASN A 664 -15.95 27.66 -2.67
N ASP A 665 -16.53 28.36 -3.65
CA ASP A 665 -16.19 28.18 -5.07
C ASP A 665 -16.03 29.51 -5.83
N ALA A 666 -15.54 30.54 -5.16
CA ALA A 666 -15.22 31.81 -5.82
C ALA A 666 -14.01 31.61 -6.74
N TYR A 667 -14.17 31.88 -8.03
CA TYR A 667 -13.09 31.88 -9.01
C TYR A 667 -13.30 32.99 -10.04
N VAL A 668 -12.20 33.39 -10.66
CA VAL A 668 -12.16 34.30 -11.81
C VAL A 668 -11.83 33.44 -13.01
N PHE A 669 -12.44 33.72 -14.16
CA PHE A 669 -12.21 32.92 -15.35
C PHE A 669 -12.30 33.74 -16.62
N LYS A 670 -11.78 33.21 -17.73
CA LYS A 670 -11.98 33.81 -19.04
C LYS A 670 -11.80 32.80 -20.16
N GLU A 671 -12.63 32.89 -21.18
CA GLU A 671 -12.52 32.10 -22.41
C GLU A 671 -11.43 32.67 -23.33
N MET A 672 -10.71 31.78 -24.01
CA MET A 672 -9.64 32.06 -24.98
C MET A 672 -9.74 31.10 -26.15
N SER A 673 -9.48 31.58 -27.36
CA SER A 673 -9.19 30.72 -28.51
C SER A 673 -7.70 30.36 -28.50
N VAL A 674 -7.38 29.07 -28.53
CA VAL A 674 -6.01 28.55 -28.48
C VAL A 674 -5.21 29.08 -29.66
N PHE A 675 -4.05 29.64 -29.36
CA PHE A 675 -3.09 30.12 -30.34
C PHE A 675 -1.70 29.56 -30.04
N LYS A 676 -0.80 29.69 -31.01
CA LYS A 676 0.62 29.44 -30.81
C LYS A 676 1.47 30.48 -31.53
N PHE A 677 2.73 30.61 -31.10
CA PHE A 677 3.70 31.40 -31.84
C PHE A 677 4.29 30.57 -32.99
N PRO A 678 4.55 31.15 -34.16
CA PRO A 678 5.22 30.45 -35.26
C PRO A 678 6.55 29.85 -34.80
N GLY A 679 6.75 28.55 -35.02
CA GLY A 679 7.95 27.80 -34.60
C GLY A 679 7.88 27.19 -33.20
N ASP A 680 6.98 27.66 -32.33
CA ASP A 680 6.89 27.18 -30.95
C ASP A 680 5.62 26.33 -30.77
N GLY A 681 5.80 25.05 -30.39
CA GLY A 681 4.68 24.14 -30.11
C GLY A 681 4.14 24.24 -28.68
N ASN A 682 4.90 24.86 -27.77
CA ASN A 682 4.62 24.85 -26.33
C ASN A 682 4.39 26.27 -25.82
N VAL A 683 3.31 26.47 -25.07
CA VAL A 683 2.90 27.76 -24.52
C VAL A 683 2.61 27.64 -23.03
N VAL A 684 3.04 28.63 -22.24
CA VAL A 684 2.82 28.71 -20.79
C VAL A 684 2.23 30.08 -20.46
N PHE A 685 1.27 30.11 -19.53
CA PHE A 685 0.69 31.36 -19.06
C PHE A 685 1.09 31.64 -17.62
N GLN A 686 1.45 32.89 -17.35
CA GLN A 686 1.79 33.38 -16.01
C GLN A 686 0.95 34.60 -15.69
N CYS A 687 0.55 34.77 -14.43
CA CYS A 687 -0.19 35.94 -13.96
C CYS A 687 0.20 36.27 -12.52
N GLN A 688 -0.17 37.46 -12.06
CA GLN A 688 -0.18 37.83 -10.66
C GLN A 688 -1.59 37.90 -10.12
N ILE A 689 -1.78 37.44 -8.88
CA ILE A 689 -3.05 37.52 -8.13
C ILE A 689 -2.79 38.30 -6.84
N SER A 690 -3.37 39.49 -6.73
CA SER A 690 -3.24 40.34 -5.53
C SER A 690 -4.51 40.31 -4.69
N LEU A 691 -4.40 40.00 -3.39
CA LEU A 691 -5.52 39.97 -2.46
C LEU A 691 -5.74 41.32 -1.77
N CYS A 692 -7.00 41.72 -1.71
CA CYS A 692 -7.53 42.95 -1.13
C CYS A 692 -8.52 42.56 -0.03
N ASP A 693 -8.38 43.17 1.14
CA ASP A 693 -9.35 43.00 2.21
C ASP A 693 -10.58 43.86 1.91
N MET A 694 -11.75 43.23 1.75
CA MET A 694 -13.00 43.93 1.46
C MET A 694 -13.62 44.55 2.72
N GLU A 695 -13.06 44.29 3.90
CA GLU A 695 -13.50 44.93 5.14
C GLU A 695 -12.67 46.19 5.46
N SER A 696 -11.45 46.33 4.92
CA SER A 696 -10.58 47.51 5.15
C SER A 696 -10.95 48.70 4.26
N ASP A 697 -10.69 49.94 4.67
CA ASP A 697 -10.93 51.13 3.81
C ASP A 697 -9.84 51.36 2.74
N ASP A 698 -9.28 50.27 2.20
CA ASP A 698 -8.19 50.32 1.23
C ASP A 698 -8.66 50.69 -0.19
N ALA A 699 -7.79 51.39 -0.91
CA ALA A 699 -8.02 51.83 -2.30
C ALA A 699 -8.20 50.65 -3.28
N CYS A 700 -7.80 49.44 -2.91
CA CYS A 700 -7.88 48.24 -3.74
C CYS A 700 -9.32 47.83 -4.05
N LYS A 701 -10.30 48.16 -3.18
CA LYS A 701 -11.73 47.86 -3.38
C LYS A 701 -12.28 48.41 -4.69
N ALA A 702 -11.81 49.59 -5.11
CA ALA A 702 -12.26 50.24 -6.34
C ALA A 702 -11.62 49.63 -7.60
N MET A 703 -10.63 48.74 -7.44
CA MET A 703 -9.92 48.07 -8.54
C MET A 703 -10.48 46.67 -8.85
N ILE A 704 -11.38 46.11 -8.03
CA ILE A 704 -11.96 44.78 -8.22
C ILE A 704 -13.48 44.91 -8.39
N PRO A 705 -14.05 44.55 -9.56
CA PRO A 705 -13.37 44.22 -10.82
C PRO A 705 -12.71 45.44 -11.48
N PRO A 706 -11.72 45.24 -12.36
CA PRO A 706 -11.02 46.36 -13.01
C PRO A 706 -11.94 47.12 -13.97
N ARG A 707 -11.78 48.45 -14.02
CA ARG A 707 -12.55 49.33 -14.92
C ARG A 707 -11.77 49.58 -16.21
N CYS A 708 -12.00 48.73 -17.20
CA CYS A 708 -11.31 48.79 -18.49
C CYS A 708 -12.10 49.63 -19.50
N SER A 709 -11.39 50.43 -20.31
CA SER A 709 -11.98 51.29 -21.35
C SER A 709 -11.55 50.78 -22.72
N HIS A 710 -12.53 50.45 -23.58
CA HIS A 710 -12.31 49.83 -24.90
C HIS A 710 -11.59 50.72 -25.94
N ASN A 711 -11.19 51.96 -25.60
CA ASN A 711 -10.60 52.91 -26.57
C ASN A 711 -9.09 53.17 -26.40
N SER A 712 -8.38 52.39 -25.57
CA SER A 712 -6.95 52.60 -25.34
C SER A 712 -6.09 51.90 -26.40
N THR A 713 -5.90 52.55 -27.55
CA THR A 713 -4.78 52.25 -28.43
C THR A 713 -3.49 52.83 -27.81
N LEU A 714 -2.42 52.01 -27.79
CA LEU A 714 -1.02 52.35 -27.48
C LEU A 714 -0.64 52.61 -26.01
N ARG A 715 0.15 51.69 -25.43
CA ARG A 715 1.37 52.02 -24.64
C ARG A 715 2.22 50.77 -24.39
N LEU A 716 3.18 50.50 -25.28
CA LEU A 716 4.37 49.71 -24.96
C LEU A 716 5.23 50.52 -23.97
N LYS A 717 5.06 50.31 -22.66
CA LYS A 717 5.94 50.93 -21.66
C LYS A 717 6.38 49.91 -20.60
N ARG A 718 7.68 49.63 -20.67
CA ARG A 718 8.68 49.39 -19.61
C ARG A 718 8.26 48.52 -18.42
N GLU A 719 8.98 47.40 -18.30
CA GLU A 719 9.22 46.60 -17.09
C GLU A 719 9.26 47.48 -15.84
N THR A 720 8.33 47.25 -14.93
CA THR A 720 8.39 47.77 -13.56
C THR A 720 8.45 46.58 -12.63
N GLN A 721 9.46 46.58 -11.76
CA GLN A 721 9.60 45.59 -10.68
C GLN A 721 8.30 45.50 -9.88
N ALA A 722 7.92 44.28 -9.50
CA ALA A 722 6.72 43.98 -8.72
C ALA A 722 6.75 44.73 -7.38
N LYS A 723 6.18 45.94 -7.35
CA LYS A 723 5.77 46.58 -6.11
C LYS A 723 4.36 46.10 -5.82
N ILE A 724 4.13 45.67 -4.58
CA ILE A 724 2.78 45.49 -4.03
C ILE A 724 2.00 46.76 -4.37
N LYS A 725 0.88 46.61 -5.10
CA LYS A 725 0.01 47.74 -5.41
C LYS A 725 -0.54 48.32 -4.10
N PRO A 726 -0.60 49.65 -3.94
CA PRO A 726 -1.10 50.26 -2.72
C PRO A 726 -2.52 49.76 -2.40
N GLY A 727 -2.72 49.27 -1.17
CA GLY A 727 -3.97 48.72 -0.66
C GLY A 727 -4.11 47.20 -0.73
N PHE A 728 -3.26 46.47 -1.47
CA PHE A 728 -3.29 45.00 -1.49
C PHE A 728 -2.43 44.43 -0.36
N ALA A 729 -2.92 43.36 0.28
CA ALA A 729 -2.28 42.73 1.43
C ALA A 729 -1.13 41.80 1.05
N ILE A 730 -1.31 41.01 -0.03
CA ILE A 730 -0.31 40.07 -0.55
C ILE A 730 -0.57 39.81 -2.04
N THR A 731 0.50 39.49 -2.77
CA THR A 731 0.45 39.15 -4.21
C THR A 731 1.08 37.78 -4.43
N PHE A 732 0.39 36.90 -5.15
CA PHE A 732 0.87 35.57 -5.55
C PHE A 732 1.21 35.56 -7.04
N ASN A 733 2.34 34.96 -7.39
CA ASN A 733 2.65 34.64 -8.79
C ASN A 733 2.12 33.24 -9.08
N VAL A 734 1.35 33.10 -10.15
CA VAL A 734 0.73 31.83 -10.54
C VAL A 734 1.06 31.52 -12.00
N GLU A 735 1.24 30.23 -12.29
CA GLU A 735 1.62 29.73 -13.61
C GLU A 735 0.80 28.49 -13.96
N THR A 736 0.44 28.37 -15.24
CA THR A 736 -0.19 27.16 -15.77
C THR A 736 0.86 26.12 -16.12
N ARG A 737 0.47 24.84 -16.19
CA ARG A 737 1.30 23.85 -16.88
C ARG A 737 1.47 24.23 -18.36
N THR A 738 2.52 23.69 -18.98
CA THR A 738 2.77 23.83 -20.42
C THR A 738 1.60 23.27 -21.22
N LEU A 739 1.03 24.11 -22.08
CA LEU A 739 0.04 23.74 -23.08
C LEU A 739 0.79 23.37 -24.38
N ASN A 740 0.62 22.12 -24.80
CA ASN A 740 1.13 21.61 -26.07
C ASN A 740 0.12 21.95 -27.16
N VAL A 741 0.46 22.87 -28.03
CA VAL A 741 -0.45 23.37 -29.07
C VAL A 741 -0.24 22.60 -30.37
N LEU A 742 -1.25 21.81 -30.74
CA LEU A 742 -1.23 20.98 -31.95
C LEU A 742 -1.59 21.80 -33.19
N GLU A 743 -0.87 21.58 -34.29
CA GLU A 743 -1.22 22.16 -35.61
C GLU A 743 -2.39 21.42 -36.26
N ASN A 744 -2.43 20.09 -36.08
CA ASN A 744 -3.43 19.23 -36.70
C ASN A 744 -3.99 18.25 -35.66
N GLU A 745 -5.26 17.90 -35.82
CA GLU A 745 -5.94 16.94 -34.95
C GLU A 745 -5.31 15.54 -35.05
N SER A 746 -4.75 15.20 -36.22
CA SER A 746 -4.11 13.91 -36.49
C SER A 746 -2.89 13.62 -35.62
N THR A 747 -2.28 14.62 -34.98
CA THR A 747 -1.13 14.43 -34.09
C THR A 747 -1.53 14.24 -32.63
N ARG A 748 -2.84 14.23 -32.30
CA ARG A 748 -3.32 14.01 -30.93
C ARG A 748 -3.11 12.53 -30.53
N PRO A 749 -2.56 12.24 -29.34
CA PRO A 749 -2.45 10.87 -28.84
C PRO A 749 -3.83 10.21 -28.73
N ALA A 750 -3.93 8.92 -29.08
CA ALA A 750 -5.19 8.16 -29.06
C ALA A 750 -5.77 8.00 -27.63
N THR A 751 -4.92 8.03 -26.61
CA THR A 751 -5.28 7.93 -25.19
C THR A 751 -5.05 9.27 -24.48
N LEU A 752 -6.14 9.95 -24.12
CA LEU A 752 -6.12 11.22 -23.37
C LEU A 752 -5.60 10.99 -21.95
N ILE A 753 -4.37 11.42 -21.67
CA ILE A 753 -3.82 11.43 -20.31
C ILE A 753 -4.43 12.62 -19.56
N LYS A 754 -5.45 12.34 -18.74
CA LYS A 754 -6.04 13.35 -17.85
C LYS A 754 -5.12 13.61 -16.67
N TYR A 755 -4.38 14.72 -16.72
CA TYR A 755 -3.66 15.22 -15.55
C TYR A 755 -4.60 16.02 -14.65
N CYS A 756 -5.02 15.40 -13.55
CA CYS A 756 -5.44 16.09 -12.33
C CYS A 756 -4.51 15.62 -11.21
N ASP A 757 -4.21 16.51 -10.27
CA ASP A 757 -3.44 16.25 -9.04
C ASP A 757 -1.94 15.98 -9.17
N VAL A 758 -1.15 17.04 -8.95
CA VAL A 758 -0.01 16.93 -8.02
C VAL A 758 -0.12 18.12 -7.07
N ARG A 759 -0.59 17.86 -5.84
CA ARG A 759 -0.47 18.79 -4.71
C ARG A 759 1.01 18.91 -4.37
N MET A 760 1.62 20.07 -4.61
CA MET A 760 2.91 20.44 -4.05
C MET A 760 2.65 21.49 -2.98
N THR A 761 2.62 21.03 -1.74
CA THR A 761 2.58 21.83 -0.52
C THR A 761 3.82 22.71 -0.43
N SER A 762 3.59 23.96 -0.08
CA SER A 762 4.53 25.04 0.19
C SER A 762 5.73 24.67 1.08
N ALA A 763 6.94 24.82 0.56
CA ALA A 763 8.16 25.21 1.27
C ALA A 763 9.14 25.65 0.17
N GLY A 764 9.36 26.94 -0.03
CA GLY A 764 10.30 27.70 0.79
C GLY A 764 11.47 28.10 -0.12
N HIS A 765 11.65 29.40 -0.29
CA HIS A 765 12.92 30.09 -0.55
C HIS A 765 13.90 29.51 -1.59
N ASP A 766 13.91 30.13 -2.78
CA ASP A 766 15.07 30.86 -3.36
C ASP A 766 14.87 30.98 -4.89
N THR A 767 14.27 32.06 -5.39
CA THR A 767 14.91 33.28 -5.93
C THR A 767 16.06 33.08 -6.94
N GLU A 768 15.72 33.40 -8.21
CA GLU A 768 16.45 34.26 -9.16
C GLU A 768 17.68 33.72 -9.93
N GLN A 769 18.10 34.28 -11.08
CA GLN A 769 17.51 34.80 -12.33
C GLN A 769 18.67 35.46 -13.15
N SER A 770 18.79 35.16 -14.46
CA SER A 770 19.45 36.01 -15.49
C SER A 770 21.00 36.05 -15.57
N ARG A 771 21.61 35.72 -16.73
CA ARG A 771 21.81 36.49 -18.01
C ARG A 771 22.92 37.56 -17.94
N THR A 772 23.92 37.43 -18.83
CA THR A 772 24.54 38.42 -19.79
C THR A 772 25.98 37.98 -20.11
N ILE A 773 26.34 37.61 -21.36
CA ILE A 773 26.77 38.46 -22.49
C ILE A 773 27.91 39.43 -22.13
N GLY A 774 29.02 39.29 -22.87
CA GLY A 774 29.80 40.40 -23.38
C GLY A 774 30.69 41.15 -22.39
N THR A 775 31.96 40.77 -22.42
CA THR A 775 33.13 41.51 -21.93
C THR A 775 33.12 42.98 -22.37
N GLU A 776 33.12 43.89 -21.39
CA GLU A 776 33.84 45.16 -21.46
C GLU A 776 34.28 45.53 -20.04
N ASP A 777 35.60 45.69 -19.89
CA ASP A 777 36.28 45.98 -18.63
C ASP A 777 35.89 47.35 -18.09
N ALA A 778 35.32 47.40 -16.88
CA ALA A 778 35.22 48.64 -16.10
C ALA A 778 35.40 48.34 -14.60
N ALA A 779 36.64 48.45 -14.14
CA ALA A 779 36.95 48.53 -12.72
C ALA A 779 36.55 49.91 -12.19
N ASP A 780 35.67 49.95 -11.17
CA ASP A 780 35.53 51.10 -10.27
C ASP A 780 35.57 50.60 -8.81
N SER A 781 35.81 51.53 -7.90
CA SER A 781 36.95 51.54 -6.99
C SER A 781 36.60 51.20 -5.54
N LYS A 782 35.63 50.30 -5.30
CA LYS A 782 35.17 49.97 -3.93
C LYS A 782 35.05 48.49 -3.51
N GLY A 783 35.59 47.55 -4.30
CA GLY A 783 36.08 46.26 -3.79
C GLY A 783 35.16 45.40 -2.90
N ARG A 784 33.92 45.07 -3.32
CA ARG A 784 33.08 44.05 -2.66
C ARG A 784 32.38 43.14 -3.70
N VAL A 785 32.48 41.83 -3.49
CA VAL A 785 32.15 40.71 -4.41
C VAL A 785 30.86 40.01 -3.95
N LEU A 786 29.93 39.64 -4.84
CA LEU A 786 28.74 38.79 -4.55
C LEU A 786 28.50 37.70 -5.65
N PRO A 787 27.90 36.52 -5.33
CA PRO A 787 28.06 35.24 -6.07
C PRO A 787 26.99 34.89 -7.13
N ARG A 788 27.35 33.96 -8.04
CA ARG A 788 26.63 33.47 -9.25
C ARG A 788 25.36 32.63 -8.99
N GLN A 789 24.28 32.87 -9.74
CA GLN A 789 23.02 32.09 -9.79
C GLN A 789 23.09 30.90 -10.79
N MET A 790 22.56 29.74 -10.39
CA MET A 790 22.56 28.49 -11.18
C MET A 790 21.28 28.31 -12.01
N ILE A 791 21.44 28.15 -13.31
CA ILE A 791 20.42 27.77 -14.29
C ILE A 791 20.16 26.25 -14.16
N ARG A 792 18.96 25.85 -13.72
CA ARG A 792 18.56 24.44 -13.64
C ARG A 792 17.79 24.04 -14.90
N ILE A 793 18.52 23.57 -15.92
CA ILE A 793 17.96 22.96 -17.12
C ILE A 793 17.29 21.64 -16.69
N GLN A 794 15.97 21.62 -16.61
CA GLN A 794 15.23 20.36 -16.46
C GLN A 794 15.31 19.60 -17.78
N ARG A 795 16.27 18.68 -17.83
CA ARG A 795 16.33 17.64 -18.86
C ARG A 795 15.02 16.88 -18.80
N THR A 796 14.25 16.99 -19.88
CA THR A 796 13.24 16.01 -20.26
C THR A 796 13.93 14.65 -20.29
N GLU A 797 13.68 13.82 -19.28
CA GLU A 797 14.10 12.44 -19.30
C GLU A 797 13.37 11.79 -20.48
N PRO A 798 14.09 11.38 -21.55
CA PRO A 798 13.43 10.78 -22.70
C PRO A 798 12.77 9.48 -22.22
N GLU A 799 11.52 9.27 -22.65
CA GLU A 799 10.64 8.15 -22.30
C GLU A 799 11.31 6.76 -22.38
N GLU A 800 12.46 6.66 -23.07
CA GLU A 800 13.27 5.45 -23.10
C GLU A 800 13.74 4.96 -21.72
N ASN A 801 13.99 5.81 -20.72
CA ASN A 801 14.44 5.31 -19.42
C ASN A 801 13.31 4.68 -18.58
N VAL A 802 12.06 5.11 -18.77
CA VAL A 802 10.91 4.49 -18.10
C VAL A 802 10.69 3.09 -18.67
N VAL A 803 10.65 2.96 -20.00
CA VAL A 803 10.55 1.65 -20.66
C VAL A 803 11.75 0.74 -20.29
N ARG A 804 12.95 1.31 -20.16
CA ARG A 804 14.18 0.55 -19.83
C ARG A 804 14.23 0.06 -18.38
N THR A 805 13.69 0.83 -17.44
CA THR A 805 13.62 0.42 -16.02
C THR A 805 12.55 -0.65 -15.81
N GLU A 806 11.41 -0.52 -16.50
CA GLU A 806 10.35 -1.54 -16.49
C GLU A 806 10.84 -2.86 -17.11
N LEU A 807 11.54 -2.82 -18.25
CA LEU A 807 12.15 -4.02 -18.85
C LEU A 807 13.18 -4.70 -17.93
N ARG A 808 14.00 -3.92 -17.22
CA ARG A 808 14.96 -4.45 -16.22
C ARG A 808 14.23 -5.18 -15.10
N PHE A 809 13.12 -4.62 -14.61
CA PHE A 809 12.32 -5.20 -13.55
C PHE A 809 11.64 -6.49 -14.01
N VAL A 810 11.01 -6.48 -15.20
CA VAL A 810 10.31 -7.65 -15.75
C VAL A 810 11.27 -8.82 -16.01
N ILE A 811 12.44 -8.59 -16.62
CA ILE A 811 13.40 -9.66 -16.94
C ILE A 811 14.04 -10.23 -15.67
N TYR A 812 14.43 -9.38 -14.72
CA TYR A 812 15.01 -9.83 -13.45
C TYR A 812 13.98 -10.63 -12.63
N GLN A 813 12.75 -10.14 -12.54
CA GLN A 813 11.67 -10.80 -11.80
C GLN A 813 11.33 -12.16 -12.42
N SER A 814 11.22 -12.24 -13.75
CA SER A 814 10.95 -13.50 -14.45
C SER A 814 12.00 -14.58 -14.18
N ARG A 815 13.29 -14.20 -14.10
CA ARG A 815 14.37 -15.15 -13.75
C ARG A 815 14.26 -15.62 -12.30
N ARG A 816 13.99 -14.70 -11.37
CA ARG A 816 13.86 -15.02 -9.94
C ARG A 816 12.67 -15.96 -9.69
N ASP A 817 11.55 -15.69 -10.36
CA ASP A 817 10.34 -16.51 -10.28
C ASP A 817 10.60 -17.93 -10.83
N LEU A 818 11.39 -18.07 -11.90
CA LEU A 818 11.81 -19.38 -12.44
C LEU A 818 12.75 -20.14 -11.50
N GLU A 819 13.75 -19.46 -10.91
CA GLU A 819 14.68 -20.06 -9.94
C GLU A 819 13.93 -20.51 -8.67
N GLU A 820 13.01 -19.70 -8.16
CA GLU A 820 12.16 -20.05 -7.00
C GLU A 820 11.21 -21.20 -7.33
N LYS A 821 10.57 -21.20 -8.50
CA LYS A 821 9.68 -22.29 -8.95
C LYS A 821 10.43 -23.61 -9.10
N ALA A 822 11.66 -23.59 -9.65
CA ALA A 822 12.51 -24.77 -9.75
C ALA A 822 12.92 -25.31 -8.37
N LEU A 823 13.29 -24.42 -7.44
CA LEU A 823 13.65 -24.80 -6.07
C LEU A 823 12.46 -25.42 -5.32
N PHE A 824 11.27 -24.84 -5.48
CA PHE A 824 10.03 -25.35 -4.89
C PHE A 824 9.66 -26.74 -5.42
N GLU A 825 9.66 -26.94 -6.74
CA GLU A 825 9.39 -28.25 -7.34
C GLU A 825 10.43 -29.31 -6.89
N LYS A 826 11.70 -28.92 -6.75
CA LYS A 826 12.76 -29.78 -6.22
C LYS A 826 12.51 -30.22 -4.77
N ASN A 827 11.99 -29.33 -3.93
CA ASN A 827 11.64 -29.66 -2.54
C ASN A 827 10.46 -30.62 -2.47
N ILE A 828 9.41 -30.38 -3.27
CA ILE A 828 8.27 -31.30 -3.40
C ILE A 828 8.73 -32.69 -3.86
N ILE A 829 9.63 -32.76 -4.85
CA ILE A 829 10.19 -34.04 -5.31
C ILE A 829 10.89 -34.77 -4.16
N ASN A 830 11.72 -34.08 -3.38
CA ASN A 830 12.44 -34.70 -2.27
C ASN A 830 11.50 -35.23 -1.18
N GLU A 831 10.46 -34.46 -0.83
CA GLU A 831 9.43 -34.90 0.12
C GLU A 831 8.65 -36.11 -0.40
N ALA A 832 8.27 -36.09 -1.68
CA ALA A 832 7.57 -37.20 -2.31
C ALA A 832 8.43 -38.48 -2.33
N ILE A 833 9.73 -38.37 -2.63
CA ILE A 833 10.68 -39.48 -2.58
C ILE A 833 10.81 -40.00 -1.14
N GLN A 834 10.95 -39.13 -0.14
CA GLN A 834 11.02 -39.55 1.27
C GLN A 834 9.74 -40.29 1.69
N CYS A 835 8.57 -39.81 1.29
CA CYS A 835 7.29 -40.45 1.54
C CYS A 835 7.22 -41.85 0.88
N LEU A 836 7.63 -41.95 -0.39
CA LEU A 836 7.70 -43.23 -1.13
C LEU A 836 8.68 -44.21 -0.49
N MET A 837 9.86 -43.75 -0.09
CA MET A 837 10.86 -44.58 0.59
C MET A 837 10.34 -45.12 1.92
N LYS A 838 9.68 -44.25 2.71
CA LYS A 838 9.07 -44.67 3.97
C LYS A 838 7.99 -45.73 3.74
N LYS A 839 7.13 -45.53 2.74
CA LYS A 839 6.09 -46.51 2.39
C LYS A 839 6.67 -47.82 1.87
N TYR A 840 7.73 -47.76 1.06
CA TYR A 840 8.44 -48.94 0.56
C TYR A 840 9.11 -49.74 1.68
N ALA A 841 9.73 -49.06 2.66
CA ALA A 841 10.31 -49.69 3.84
C ALA A 841 9.24 -50.38 4.71
N GLU A 842 8.06 -49.77 4.84
CA GLU A 842 6.90 -50.38 5.51
C GLU A 842 6.43 -51.67 4.79
N MET A 843 6.46 -51.71 3.44
CA MET A 843 6.02 -52.88 2.67
C MET A 843 6.99 -54.08 2.71
N ASN A 844 8.30 -53.84 2.80
CA ASN A 844 9.33 -54.89 2.71
C ASN A 844 9.85 -55.37 4.08
N PHE A 845 8.94 -55.51 5.06
CA PHE A 845 9.26 -56.09 6.38
C PHE A 845 10.39 -55.37 7.14
N GLY A 846 10.43 -54.04 7.08
CA GLY A 846 11.26 -53.26 8.00
C GLY A 846 12.74 -53.23 7.66
N GLN A 847 13.12 -53.31 6.38
CA GLN A 847 14.47 -52.90 5.99
C GLN A 847 14.68 -51.43 6.37
N VAL A 848 15.65 -51.21 7.26
CA VAL A 848 16.03 -49.92 7.83
C VAL A 848 16.59 -49.02 6.72
N LEU A 849 15.95 -47.87 6.50
CA LEU A 849 16.47 -46.82 5.61
C LEU A 849 17.76 -46.23 6.19
N PRO A 850 18.79 -45.96 5.39
CA PRO A 850 19.97 -45.25 5.88
C PRO A 850 19.61 -43.82 6.35
N PRO A 851 20.30 -43.26 7.38
CA PRO A 851 19.85 -42.07 8.13
C PRO A 851 19.89 -40.75 7.34
N SER A 852 20.48 -40.74 6.15
CA SER A 852 20.56 -39.57 5.30
C SER A 852 20.42 -40.01 3.85
N VAL A 853 19.27 -39.75 3.26
CA VAL A 853 19.08 -39.96 1.83
C VAL A 853 19.65 -38.73 1.12
N PRO A 854 20.81 -38.79 0.44
CA PRO A 854 21.33 -37.65 -0.30
C PRO A 854 20.31 -37.24 -1.37
N LYS A 855 20.20 -35.92 -1.68
CA LYS A 855 19.33 -35.33 -2.73
C LYS A 855 19.16 -36.33 -3.87
N VAL A 856 18.02 -37.02 -3.90
CA VAL A 856 17.84 -38.15 -4.79
C VAL A 856 17.44 -37.60 -6.15
N ASP A 857 18.19 -37.95 -7.18
CA ASP A 857 17.75 -37.75 -8.54
C ASP A 857 16.49 -38.60 -8.77
N ALA A 858 15.33 -37.95 -8.93
CA ALA A 858 14.04 -38.60 -9.14
C ALA A 858 14.07 -39.64 -10.26
N ASN A 859 14.83 -39.39 -11.34
CA ASN A 859 15.00 -40.36 -12.42
C ASN A 859 15.78 -41.60 -11.98
N LYS A 860 16.78 -41.42 -11.12
CA LYS A 860 17.57 -42.53 -10.58
C LYS A 860 16.76 -43.36 -9.60
N PHE A 861 15.91 -42.71 -8.79
CA PHE A 861 14.96 -43.39 -7.89
C PHE A 861 13.90 -44.18 -8.64
N ALA A 862 13.25 -43.57 -9.63
CA ALA A 862 12.24 -44.24 -10.45
C ALA A 862 12.79 -45.52 -11.10
N LYS A 863 14.07 -45.52 -11.49
CA LYS A 863 14.79 -46.69 -12.04
C LYS A 863 15.18 -47.76 -11.02
N THR A 864 15.30 -47.43 -9.73
CA THR A 864 15.73 -48.39 -8.70
C THR A 864 14.57 -49.21 -8.13
N LEU A 865 13.34 -48.75 -8.31
CA LEU A 865 12.14 -49.51 -7.95
C LEU A 865 12.00 -50.74 -8.88
N PRO A 866 11.70 -51.94 -8.33
CA PRO A 866 11.62 -53.17 -9.12
C PRO A 866 10.62 -53.04 -10.27
N LYS A 867 11.06 -53.35 -11.49
CA LYS A 867 10.16 -53.60 -12.61
C LYS A 867 9.54 -54.99 -12.48
N GLU A 868 8.31 -55.11 -12.96
CA GLU A 868 7.44 -56.30 -12.95
C GLU A 868 8.16 -57.66 -12.88
N ASP A 869 7.72 -58.51 -11.96
CA ASP A 869 7.75 -59.95 -12.14
C ASP A 869 6.33 -60.48 -11.87
N PRO A 870 5.56 -60.88 -12.91
CA PRO A 870 4.16 -61.28 -12.79
C PRO A 870 3.94 -62.61 -12.04
N SER A 871 5.00 -63.31 -11.64
CA SER A 871 4.93 -64.71 -11.25
C SER A 871 4.58 -65.01 -9.78
N LYS A 872 4.30 -64.02 -8.93
CA LYS A 872 3.96 -64.25 -7.51
C LYS A 872 2.50 -63.95 -7.17
N SER A 873 1.75 -65.02 -6.86
CA SER A 873 0.41 -64.99 -6.28
C SER A 873 0.43 -64.29 -4.91
N LEU A 874 -0.10 -63.07 -4.83
CA LEU A 874 -0.09 -62.24 -3.61
C LEU A 874 -1.48 -61.66 -3.35
N SER A 875 -1.82 -61.47 -2.07
CA SER A 875 -3.13 -61.03 -1.57
C SER A 875 -3.62 -59.70 -2.17
N SER A 876 -4.94 -59.45 -2.18
CA SER A 876 -5.52 -58.25 -2.82
C SER A 876 -4.98 -56.92 -2.28
N LYS A 877 -4.59 -56.86 -1.00
CA LYS A 877 -3.96 -55.66 -0.39
C LYS A 877 -2.61 -55.32 -1.04
N TYR A 878 -1.83 -56.34 -1.42
CA TYR A 878 -0.57 -56.17 -2.13
C TYR A 878 -0.75 -55.73 -3.59
N ILE A 879 -1.92 -55.99 -4.21
CA ILE A 879 -2.22 -55.56 -5.59
C ILE A 879 -2.50 -54.05 -5.62
N THR A 880 -3.35 -53.55 -4.72
CA THR A 880 -3.67 -52.11 -4.62
C THR A 880 -2.45 -51.26 -4.28
N ASP A 881 -1.59 -51.75 -3.38
CA ASP A 881 -0.37 -51.03 -2.99
C ASP A 881 0.65 -50.99 -4.16
N LYS A 882 0.69 -52.03 -5.02
CA LYS A 882 1.56 -52.07 -6.21
C LYS A 882 1.13 -51.07 -7.29
N GLU A 883 -0.17 -50.96 -7.59
CA GLU A 883 -0.68 -49.99 -8.57
C GLU A 883 -0.37 -48.54 -8.14
N TRP A 884 -0.49 -48.26 -6.84
CA TRP A 884 -0.19 -46.95 -6.28
C TRP A 884 1.28 -46.54 -6.47
N ILE A 885 2.24 -47.47 -6.27
CA ILE A 885 3.67 -47.21 -6.51
C ILE A 885 3.91 -46.87 -7.99
N GLY A 886 3.28 -47.61 -8.91
CA GLY A 886 3.42 -47.38 -10.34
C GLY A 886 2.89 -46.01 -10.78
N GLU A 887 1.76 -45.57 -10.23
CA GLU A 887 1.20 -44.24 -10.49
C GLU A 887 2.08 -43.14 -9.88
N ALA A 888 2.57 -43.33 -8.65
CA ALA A 888 3.47 -42.38 -8.01
C ALA A 888 4.78 -42.23 -8.81
N GLN A 889 5.33 -43.32 -9.38
CA GLN A 889 6.48 -43.27 -10.28
C GLN A 889 6.20 -42.42 -11.52
N LYS A 890 5.07 -42.63 -12.21
CA LYS A 890 4.71 -41.85 -13.41
C LYS A 890 4.62 -40.35 -13.10
N ARG A 891 4.03 -39.99 -11.96
CA ARG A 891 3.93 -38.60 -11.52
C ARG A 891 5.31 -38.02 -11.20
N LEU A 892 6.16 -38.77 -10.52
CA LEU A 892 7.53 -38.33 -10.20
C LEU A 892 8.36 -38.10 -11.48
N GLU A 893 8.24 -39.00 -12.47
CA GLU A 893 8.90 -38.84 -13.78
C GLU A 893 8.39 -37.61 -14.55
N LEU A 894 7.08 -37.31 -14.48
CA LEU A 894 6.50 -36.13 -15.13
C LEU A 894 7.04 -34.83 -14.52
N VAL A 895 7.09 -34.74 -13.18
CA VAL A 895 7.64 -33.57 -12.49
C VAL A 895 9.15 -33.44 -12.76
N ALA A 896 9.90 -34.55 -12.77
CA ALA A 896 11.32 -34.55 -13.09
C ALA A 896 11.61 -34.04 -14.51
N LYS A 897 10.80 -34.44 -15.50
CA LYS A 897 10.91 -33.91 -16.87
C LYS A 897 10.67 -32.41 -16.92
N ARG A 898 9.65 -31.92 -16.21
CA ARG A 898 9.31 -30.49 -16.15
C ARG A 898 10.41 -29.67 -15.49
N LEU A 899 10.98 -30.16 -14.39
CA LEU A 899 12.15 -29.55 -13.74
C LEU A 899 13.34 -29.44 -14.72
N GLN A 900 13.60 -30.52 -15.48
CA GLN A 900 14.68 -30.54 -16.47
C GLN A 900 14.44 -29.54 -17.62
N THR A 901 13.19 -29.29 -18.00
CA THR A 901 12.82 -28.23 -18.95
C THR A 901 13.09 -26.85 -18.37
N ILE A 902 12.69 -26.58 -17.12
CA ILE A 902 12.93 -25.29 -16.44
C ILE A 902 14.43 -25.01 -16.31
N GLU A 903 15.22 -26.01 -15.87
CA GLU A 903 16.68 -25.88 -15.75
C GLU A 903 17.33 -25.59 -17.12
N LYS A 904 16.88 -26.27 -18.20
CA LYS A 904 17.35 -25.99 -19.56
C LYS A 904 17.04 -24.57 -20.00
N SER A 905 15.80 -24.09 -19.81
CA SER A 905 15.42 -22.71 -20.13
C SER A 905 16.29 -21.70 -19.38
N ALA A 906 16.52 -21.91 -18.08
CA ALA A 906 17.39 -21.05 -17.27
C ALA A 906 18.84 -21.03 -17.79
N THR A 907 19.40 -22.20 -18.15
CA THR A 907 20.77 -22.26 -18.72
C THR A 907 20.90 -21.67 -20.11
N LEU A 908 19.84 -21.71 -20.94
CA LEU A 908 19.86 -21.16 -22.30
C LEU A 908 19.87 -19.63 -22.29
N ILE A 909 19.11 -19.02 -21.35
CA ILE A 909 19.01 -17.57 -21.20
C ILE A 909 20.25 -16.99 -20.52
N ALA A 910 20.93 -17.77 -19.67
CA ALA A 910 22.11 -17.32 -18.92
C ALA A 910 23.20 -16.61 -19.75
N PRO A 911 23.67 -17.13 -20.91
CA PRO A 911 24.67 -16.44 -21.72
C PRO A 911 24.15 -15.13 -22.35
N GLU A 912 22.91 -15.09 -22.84
CA GLU A 912 22.32 -13.87 -23.40
C GLU A 912 22.13 -12.80 -22.31
N PHE A 913 21.71 -13.22 -21.13
CA PHE A 913 21.59 -12.36 -19.95
C PHE A 913 22.96 -11.82 -19.50
N ALA A 914 24.01 -12.65 -19.49
CA ALA A 914 25.36 -12.23 -19.16
C ALA A 914 25.92 -11.21 -20.19
N ALA A 915 25.64 -11.41 -21.48
CA ALA A 915 25.97 -10.45 -22.53
C ALA A 915 25.24 -9.12 -22.29
N PHE A 916 23.94 -9.17 -21.96
CA PHE A 916 23.14 -7.98 -21.66
C PHE A 916 23.67 -7.23 -20.43
N GLN A 917 24.00 -7.93 -19.36
CA GLN A 917 24.62 -7.33 -18.18
C GLN A 917 25.96 -6.66 -18.49
N THR A 918 26.78 -7.28 -19.35
CA THR A 918 28.09 -6.74 -19.73
C THR A 918 27.95 -5.46 -20.56
N GLN A 919 27.05 -5.44 -21.55
CA GLN A 919 26.79 -4.22 -22.32
C GLN A 919 26.18 -3.11 -21.46
N LEU A 920 25.27 -3.45 -20.54
CA LEU A 920 24.66 -2.48 -19.63
C LEU A 920 25.69 -1.88 -18.67
N ALA A 921 26.58 -2.71 -18.11
CA ALA A 921 27.66 -2.24 -17.25
C ALA A 921 28.58 -1.28 -18.02
N SER A 922 28.90 -1.59 -19.29
CA SER A 922 29.69 -0.68 -20.13
C SER A 922 28.98 0.65 -20.38
N LEU A 923 27.68 0.64 -20.68
CA LEU A 923 26.90 1.87 -20.88
C LEU A 923 26.83 2.71 -19.59
N LEU A 924 26.64 2.07 -18.43
CA LEU A 924 26.59 2.77 -17.14
C LEU A 924 27.92 3.45 -16.83
N THR A 925 29.05 2.79 -17.08
CA THR A 925 30.38 3.39 -16.92
C THR A 925 30.55 4.63 -17.81
N ASP A 926 30.16 4.56 -19.09
CA ASP A 926 30.23 5.71 -20.01
C ASP A 926 29.36 6.89 -19.55
N LEU A 927 28.14 6.60 -19.06
CA LEU A 927 27.22 7.61 -18.53
C LEU A 927 27.78 8.26 -17.26
N GLU A 928 28.42 7.46 -16.39
CA GLU A 928 29.02 7.92 -15.15
C GLU A 928 30.30 8.76 -15.40
N GLU A 929 31.09 8.41 -16.41
CA GLU A 929 32.20 9.26 -16.88
C GLU A 929 31.72 10.55 -17.52
N ARG A 930 30.65 10.52 -18.32
CA ARG A 930 30.03 11.75 -18.87
C ARG A 930 29.53 12.67 -17.77
N LYS A 931 28.96 12.10 -16.70
CA LYS A 931 28.57 12.85 -15.50
C LYS A 931 29.78 13.51 -14.85
N LYS A 932 30.93 12.83 -14.79
CA LYS A 932 32.20 13.41 -14.30
C LYS A 932 32.75 14.51 -15.22
N ALA A 933 32.56 14.41 -16.54
CA ALA A 933 33.05 15.38 -17.53
C ALA A 933 32.22 16.70 -17.59
N GLY A 934 31.20 16.86 -16.73
CA GLY A 934 30.55 18.15 -16.50
C GLY A 934 29.72 18.71 -17.67
N GLY A 935 29.37 17.88 -18.66
CA GLY A 935 28.53 18.29 -19.79
C GLY A 935 29.16 19.32 -20.73
N SER A 936 30.49 19.51 -20.66
CA SER A 936 31.20 20.39 -21.59
C SER A 936 31.08 19.85 -23.02
N PRO A 937 30.62 20.64 -24.01
CA PRO A 937 30.61 20.24 -25.40
C PRO A 937 32.01 19.89 -25.92
N ASP A 938 33.06 20.50 -25.36
CA ASP A 938 34.44 20.31 -25.79
C ASP A 938 35.12 19.06 -25.20
N ALA A 939 34.46 18.38 -24.25
CA ALA A 939 34.88 17.04 -23.80
C ALA A 939 34.51 15.94 -24.83
N ALA A 940 34.28 16.34 -26.09
CA ALA A 940 33.74 15.64 -27.26
C ALA A 940 34.42 14.34 -27.68
N PHE A 941 35.31 13.75 -26.87
CA PHE A 941 35.77 12.40 -27.18
C PHE A 941 34.64 11.37 -27.04
N TYR A 942 33.64 11.64 -26.19
CA TYR A 942 32.46 10.79 -26.04
C TYR A 942 31.25 11.41 -26.74
N ASN A 943 31.21 11.21 -28.05
CA ASN A 943 30.16 11.69 -28.94
C ASN A 943 28.80 11.07 -28.53
N ASP A 944 27.72 11.85 -28.51
CA ASP A 944 26.33 11.36 -28.25
C ASP A 944 26.00 10.13 -29.10
N GLN A 945 26.60 10.07 -30.28
CA GLN A 945 26.52 8.96 -31.21
C GLN A 945 26.95 7.61 -30.62
N VAL A 946 28.01 7.55 -29.79
CA VAL A 946 28.49 6.30 -29.18
C VAL A 946 27.50 5.80 -28.13
N ILE A 947 26.95 6.71 -27.31
CA ILE A 947 25.97 6.36 -26.30
C ILE A 947 24.67 5.89 -26.96
N HIS A 948 24.19 6.61 -27.98
CA HIS A 948 23.02 6.20 -28.77
C HIS A 948 23.23 4.83 -29.43
N GLN A 949 24.40 4.57 -30.00
CA GLN A 949 24.71 3.30 -30.65
C GLN A 949 24.75 2.14 -29.65
N LYS A 950 25.31 2.35 -28.44
CA LYS A 950 25.25 1.35 -27.35
C LYS A 950 23.82 1.11 -26.85
N LEU A 951 23.00 2.16 -26.81
CA LEU A 951 21.58 2.10 -26.48
C LEU A 951 20.82 1.18 -27.43
N GLU A 952 21.01 1.37 -28.73
CA GLU A 952 20.37 0.59 -29.78
C GLU A 952 20.81 -0.88 -29.71
N GLN A 953 22.10 -1.14 -29.49
CA GLN A 953 22.62 -2.50 -29.29
C GLN A 953 21.97 -3.19 -28.09
N LEU A 954 21.80 -2.48 -26.97
CA LEU A 954 21.13 -3.00 -25.77
C LEU A 954 19.64 -3.29 -26.01
N GLN A 955 18.93 -2.41 -26.71
CA GLN A 955 17.53 -2.63 -27.10
C GLN A 955 17.40 -3.88 -27.99
N GLN A 956 18.30 -4.02 -28.97
CA GLN A 956 18.29 -5.16 -29.88
C GLN A 956 18.60 -6.48 -29.16
N LEU A 957 19.53 -6.46 -28.20
CA LEU A 957 19.85 -7.62 -27.36
C LEU A 957 18.67 -8.01 -26.46
N ALA A 958 18.01 -7.06 -25.81
CA ALA A 958 16.83 -7.31 -24.99
C ALA A 958 15.67 -7.92 -25.79
N ALA A 959 15.41 -7.42 -27.01
CA ALA A 959 14.40 -7.97 -27.90
C ALA A 959 14.74 -9.39 -28.36
N THR A 960 16.03 -9.68 -28.60
CA THR A 960 16.49 -11.02 -28.98
C THR A 960 16.30 -12.01 -27.83
N THR A 961 16.65 -11.62 -26.59
CA THR A 961 16.45 -12.45 -25.39
C THR A 961 14.98 -12.71 -25.09
N ALA A 962 14.11 -11.69 -25.25
CA ALA A 962 12.67 -11.87 -25.11
C ALA A 962 12.10 -12.83 -26.17
N ARG A 963 12.57 -12.76 -27.42
CA ARG A 963 12.17 -13.73 -28.48
C ARG A 963 12.69 -15.14 -28.22
N ALA A 964 13.93 -15.28 -27.75
CA ALA A 964 14.50 -16.58 -27.40
C ALA A 964 13.66 -17.25 -26.29
N TYR A 965 13.19 -16.47 -25.31
CA TYR A 965 12.25 -16.92 -24.28
C TYR A 965 10.91 -17.37 -24.87
N MET A 966 10.23 -16.50 -25.64
CA MET A 966 8.90 -16.81 -26.20
C MET A 966 8.92 -18.03 -27.12
N ASN A 967 9.94 -18.16 -27.98
CA ASN A 967 10.03 -19.29 -28.90
C ASN A 967 10.24 -20.63 -28.17
N TYR A 968 10.90 -20.64 -27.01
CA TYR A 968 11.14 -21.90 -26.28
C TYR A 968 9.92 -22.35 -25.49
N ASP A 969 9.21 -21.43 -24.84
CA ASP A 969 7.97 -21.75 -24.11
C ASP A 969 6.90 -22.31 -25.07
N VAL A 970 6.78 -21.73 -26.27
CA VAL A 970 5.85 -22.19 -27.31
C VAL A 970 6.24 -23.55 -27.89
N GLN A 971 7.54 -23.85 -28.07
CA GLN A 971 7.96 -25.11 -28.70
C GLN A 971 7.83 -26.34 -27.80
N GLN A 972 7.84 -26.21 -26.47
CA GLN A 972 7.68 -27.37 -25.57
C GLN A 972 6.33 -27.45 -24.86
N ASN A 973 5.71 -26.33 -24.51
CA ASN A 973 4.42 -26.32 -23.83
C ASN A 973 3.32 -25.98 -24.83
N GLY A 974 2.99 -26.96 -25.69
CA GLY A 974 1.86 -26.84 -26.62
C GLY A 974 0.63 -26.21 -25.93
N SER A 975 0.24 -25.03 -26.41
CA SER A 975 -0.94 -24.24 -25.98
C SER A 975 -1.07 -23.82 -24.52
N GLN A 976 -0.08 -24.07 -23.65
CA GLN A 976 -0.17 -23.74 -22.21
C GLN A 976 0.69 -22.54 -21.78
N ALA A 977 1.17 -21.76 -22.75
CA ALA A 977 2.01 -20.58 -22.52
C ALA A 977 1.23 -19.25 -22.48
N ASP A 978 -0.10 -19.27 -22.64
CA ASP A 978 -0.97 -18.08 -22.45
C ASP A 978 -1.14 -17.73 -20.97
#